data_AF-A0A5J4UAC7-F1
#
_entry.id   AF-A0A5J4UAC7-F1
#
_cell.length_a   1.000
_cell.length_b   1.000
_cell.length_c   1.000
_cell.angle_alpha   90.00
_cell.angle_beta   90.00
_cell.angle_gamma   90.00
#
_symmetry.space_group_name_H-M   'P 1'
#
loop_
_entity.id
_entity.type
_entity.pdbx_description
1 polymer ?
#
loop_
_entity_poly.entity_id
_entity_poly.type
_entity_poly.pdbx_seq_one_letter_code
_entity_poly.pdbx_strand_id
1 'polypeptide(L)'
;GKLTIKDSCSFSSCSSTGGNGGAIYASLSSDSTEGVLIQGSSDALKTTFTSCTSSDSGGAIFFIIEGDSSKFTISGPVEFNDSSSINKGGAIMSTITSGTVKLNKVSINRCNNTDTSNGQGGGIYIDISGTDSLLTISESSSFSNCNSGTTGGAIQAMISGGELELNVVTMNGCQGTNGGGIYSTISGDGKLTIKDSCLFSSCSSTGGNGGAIYSLINTGVININDLTFDGCTCTQPGNGGALYLLQQTDASKIIINNSTFKDCKTIASQSETYGWGGAIFIQTSITASNINDNNFLLTSLKFDNCESVARAGHNLHIRSASTKDIGIQIQTETLLTVNDSSDQNISDLYTNLDYSYFYMGINDNDVSAGASDLNIHHPLFGAVFTSYVPNPTYIDADNGEDIRFCGTIKNKCQTIGFATERDPTPLSGIVPTDLIYSIIMTTNTELDNDIQVISSTLLKGYVIIQSIEQIPKEGDDIYNKQSIQTSSYSSSLFTVGENGHLELLGLQFDNLAQAATAPLITISTINNNQNPNITINDCKFNQDVASYSLETNLQHTLISINGGNLLMKRTLIVKYKFDDGKRSGKGAAINADLKQKSLLKINDSSSFNNCISETTGGAIQAMISGGELELNGVTMNGCQGTNGGGIYSTISGAGKLTIKDSCSFSSCSSTGGNGGAIYASLSSDSTEGVLIQ
;
A
#
# COMPACT_ATOMS: atom_id res chain seq x y z
N GLY A 1 3.61 60.11 3.79
CA GLY A 1 2.22 60.52 4.04
C GLY A 1 1.53 59.47 4.90
N LYS A 2 0.49 59.83 5.66
CA LYS A 2 -0.20 58.90 6.57
C LYS A 2 -1.66 58.74 6.20
N LEU A 3 -2.12 57.50 6.10
CA LEU A 3 -3.54 57.14 6.10
C LEU A 3 -3.83 56.28 7.32
N THR A 4 -4.88 56.61 8.06
CA THR A 4 -5.33 55.81 9.21
C THR A 4 -6.83 55.58 9.14
N ILE A 5 -7.22 54.32 9.12
CA ILE A 5 -8.60 53.84 9.19
C ILE A 5 -8.71 53.02 10.48
N LYS A 6 -9.62 53.40 11.38
CA LYS A 6 -9.73 52.77 12.70
C LYS A 6 -11.17 52.58 13.10
N ASP A 7 -11.39 51.50 13.82
CA ASP A 7 -12.53 51.21 14.70
C ASP A 7 -13.91 51.38 14.06
N SER A 8 -14.58 50.26 13.80
CA SER A 8 -15.95 50.22 13.25
C SER A 8 -16.11 50.92 11.88
N CYS A 9 -15.01 51.14 11.14
CA CYS A 9 -15.09 51.58 9.76
C CYS A 9 -15.67 50.45 8.90
N SER A 10 -16.63 50.77 8.03
CA SER A 10 -17.28 49.80 7.14
C SER A 10 -17.26 50.27 5.70
N PHE A 11 -16.67 49.45 4.83
CA PHE A 11 -16.68 49.60 3.37
C PHE A 11 -17.61 48.52 2.82
N SER A 12 -18.81 48.91 2.42
CA SER A 12 -19.83 47.98 1.92
C SER A 12 -20.17 48.28 0.48
N SER A 13 -20.10 47.27 -0.39
CA SER A 13 -20.46 47.38 -1.82
C SER A 13 -19.66 48.44 -2.59
N CYS A 14 -18.44 48.75 -2.13
CA CYS A 14 -17.53 49.63 -2.85
C CYS A 14 -17.07 48.95 -4.15
N SER A 15 -17.08 49.65 -5.28
CA SER A 15 -16.74 49.06 -6.57
C SER A 15 -15.82 49.96 -7.40
N SER A 16 -14.77 49.37 -7.98
CA SER A 16 -13.96 50.00 -9.03
C SER A 16 -14.35 49.40 -10.38
N THR A 17 -14.99 50.20 -11.26
CA THR A 17 -15.54 49.72 -12.53
C THR A 17 -14.58 49.81 -13.72
N GLY A 18 -13.40 50.39 -13.53
CA GLY A 18 -12.41 50.60 -14.59
C GLY A 18 -10.96 50.46 -14.11
N GLY A 19 -10.73 49.77 -12.99
CA GLY A 19 -9.40 49.67 -12.41
C GLY A 19 -9.36 48.80 -11.17
N ASN A 20 -8.47 49.18 -10.26
CA ASN A 20 -8.07 48.39 -9.10
C ASN A 20 -8.67 48.92 -7.78
N GLY A 21 -8.69 48.09 -6.74
CA GLY A 21 -8.97 48.51 -5.37
C GLY A 21 -10.40 49.02 -5.17
N GLY A 22 -11.37 48.11 -5.07
CA GLY A 22 -12.79 48.50 -5.02
C GLY A 22 -13.15 49.49 -3.91
N ALA A 23 -12.49 49.38 -2.76
CA ALA A 23 -12.59 50.35 -1.68
C ALA A 23 -11.37 51.26 -1.56
N ILE A 24 -10.16 50.69 -1.66
CA ILE A 24 -8.91 51.42 -1.42
C ILE A 24 -7.89 51.09 -2.50
N TYR A 25 -7.34 52.15 -3.10
CA TYR A 25 -6.10 52.10 -3.88
C TYR A 25 -5.04 52.93 -3.14
N ALA A 26 -3.89 52.34 -2.80
CA ALA A 26 -2.80 53.03 -2.11
C ALA A 26 -1.44 52.78 -2.79
N SER A 27 -0.67 53.84 -3.05
CA SER A 27 0.68 53.73 -3.60
C SER A 27 1.65 54.50 -2.73
N LEU A 28 2.68 53.81 -2.21
CA LEU A 28 3.71 54.39 -1.36
C LEU A 28 5.05 54.36 -2.11
N SER A 29 5.20 55.28 -3.06
CA SER A 29 6.33 55.34 -4.02
C SER A 29 7.60 56.04 -3.49
N SER A 30 7.52 56.67 -2.32
CA SER A 30 8.66 57.29 -1.64
C SER A 30 8.64 56.94 -0.16
N ASP A 31 9.77 57.18 0.52
CA ASP A 31 9.93 56.93 1.94
C ASP A 31 8.81 57.54 2.78
N SER A 32 8.04 56.67 3.44
CA SER A 32 6.88 57.06 4.24
C SER A 32 6.82 56.28 5.55
N THR A 33 7.52 56.79 6.57
CA THR A 33 7.63 56.16 7.89
C THR A 33 6.29 55.94 8.60
N GLU A 34 5.27 56.77 8.34
CA GLU A 34 3.93 56.63 8.93
C GLU A 34 2.99 55.70 8.15
N GLY A 35 3.17 55.57 6.84
CA GLY A 35 2.49 54.58 5.99
C GLY A 35 0.96 54.56 6.02
N VAL A 36 0.39 53.36 5.84
CA VAL A 36 -1.05 53.08 5.94
C VAL A 36 -1.30 52.18 7.15
N LEU A 37 -2.25 52.57 8.00
CA LEU A 37 -2.75 51.79 9.13
C LEU A 37 -4.26 51.54 8.98
N ILE A 38 -4.66 50.28 8.95
CA ILE A 38 -6.06 49.85 9.06
C ILE A 38 -6.18 49.04 10.36
N GLN A 39 -7.13 49.39 11.23
CA GLN A 39 -7.24 48.73 12.52
C GLN A 39 -8.67 48.56 13.00
N GLY A 40 -8.92 47.44 13.67
CA GLY A 40 -9.98 47.30 14.66
C GLY A 40 -9.34 47.09 16.03
N SER A 41 -9.74 47.86 17.05
CA SER A 41 -9.10 47.77 18.38
C SER A 41 -9.62 46.58 19.21
N SER A 42 -10.77 46.00 18.83
CA SER A 42 -11.37 44.81 19.44
C SER A 42 -12.38 44.17 18.49
N ASP A 43 -12.86 42.96 18.79
CA ASP A 43 -13.83 42.27 17.92
C ASP A 43 -15.16 43.04 17.80
N ALA A 44 -15.51 43.86 18.79
CA ALA A 44 -16.66 44.78 18.75
C ALA A 44 -16.41 46.03 17.89
N LEU A 45 -15.14 46.38 17.64
CA LEU A 45 -14.69 47.54 16.88
C LEU A 45 -13.99 47.15 15.59
N LYS A 46 -14.29 45.95 15.06
CA LYS A 46 -13.68 45.48 13.81
C LYS A 46 -13.95 46.43 12.64
N THR A 47 -12.94 46.59 11.78
CA THR A 47 -13.10 47.27 10.49
C THR A 47 -13.47 46.22 9.43
N THR A 48 -14.44 46.52 8.57
CA THR A 48 -15.01 45.52 7.64
C THR A 48 -15.03 46.00 6.19
N PHE A 49 -14.70 45.11 5.27
CA PHE A 49 -14.83 45.24 3.82
C PHE A 49 -15.79 44.15 3.33
N THR A 50 -17.00 44.52 2.92
CA THR A 50 -18.05 43.56 2.57
C THR A 50 -18.55 43.80 1.16
N SER A 51 -18.53 42.76 0.33
CA SER A 51 -18.98 42.80 -1.06
C SER A 51 -18.30 43.89 -1.90
N CYS A 52 -17.02 44.17 -1.60
CA CYS A 52 -16.23 45.10 -2.41
C CYS A 52 -15.80 44.43 -3.71
N THR A 53 -15.87 45.16 -4.82
CA THR A 53 -15.56 44.61 -6.15
C THR A 53 -14.59 45.46 -6.95
N SER A 54 -13.76 44.81 -7.77
CA SER A 54 -12.83 45.47 -8.68
C SER A 54 -12.89 44.82 -10.06
N SER A 55 -12.97 45.62 -11.12
CA SER A 55 -12.96 45.15 -12.51
C SER A 55 -11.58 44.62 -12.95
N ASP A 56 -10.54 44.81 -12.15
CA ASP A 56 -9.21 44.27 -12.42
C ASP A 56 -8.68 43.52 -11.19
N SER A 57 -7.99 44.19 -10.27
CA SER A 57 -7.32 43.55 -9.14
C SER A 57 -7.67 44.18 -7.79
N GLY A 58 -7.55 43.40 -6.71
CA GLY A 58 -7.80 43.83 -5.34
C GLY A 58 -9.25 44.24 -5.11
N GLY A 59 -10.16 43.28 -4.93
CA GLY A 59 -11.60 43.57 -4.83
C GLY A 59 -11.95 44.58 -3.75
N ALA A 60 -11.26 44.54 -2.61
CA ALA A 60 -11.36 45.57 -1.58
C ALA A 60 -10.16 46.52 -1.63
N ILE A 61 -8.94 46.00 -1.57
CA ILE A 61 -7.73 46.80 -1.43
C ILE A 61 -6.72 46.45 -2.51
N PHE A 62 -6.18 47.47 -3.14
CA PHE A 62 -5.00 47.38 -3.98
C PHE A 62 -3.92 48.28 -3.39
N PHE A 63 -2.70 47.77 -3.20
CA PHE A 63 -1.61 48.62 -2.75
C PHE A 63 -0.23 48.29 -3.35
N ILE A 64 0.61 49.32 -3.46
CA ILE A 64 1.99 49.22 -3.94
C ILE A 64 2.92 49.86 -2.89
N ILE A 65 3.99 49.15 -2.52
CA ILE A 65 5.06 49.64 -1.63
C ILE A 65 6.38 49.66 -2.39
N GLU A 66 6.97 50.85 -2.54
CA GLU A 66 8.27 51.03 -3.21
C GLU A 66 9.31 51.78 -2.37
N GLY A 67 8.89 52.54 -1.35
CA GLY A 67 9.81 53.23 -0.44
C GLY A 67 10.38 52.31 0.65
N ASP A 68 11.68 52.41 0.92
CA ASP A 68 12.41 51.56 1.89
C ASP A 68 11.85 51.63 3.31
N SER A 69 11.43 52.83 3.73
CA SER A 69 10.83 53.04 5.06
C SER A 69 9.30 52.93 5.07
N SER A 70 8.67 52.61 3.93
CA SER A 70 7.21 52.56 3.80
C SER A 70 6.60 51.34 4.47
N LYS A 71 5.43 51.55 5.06
CA LYS A 71 4.71 50.55 5.85
C LYS A 71 3.24 50.45 5.45
N PHE A 72 2.76 49.22 5.29
CA PHE A 72 1.33 48.93 5.25
C PHE A 72 0.99 47.99 6.39
N THR A 73 0.08 48.39 7.27
CA THR A 73 -0.24 47.61 8.47
C THR A 73 -1.75 47.47 8.61
N ILE A 74 -2.20 46.22 8.69
CA ILE A 74 -3.47 45.86 9.29
C ILE A 74 -3.20 45.33 10.69
N SER A 75 -3.85 45.90 11.70
CA SER A 75 -3.65 45.54 13.12
C SER A 75 -4.99 45.34 13.83
N GLY A 76 -5.14 44.21 14.50
CA GLY A 76 -6.40 43.82 15.15
C GLY A 76 -7.46 43.34 14.15
N PRO A 77 -8.66 42.97 14.62
CA PRO A 77 -9.64 42.30 13.77
C PRO A 77 -10.08 43.18 12.59
N VAL A 78 -9.74 42.73 11.39
CA VAL A 78 -10.20 43.30 10.12
C VAL A 78 -10.74 42.19 9.24
N GLU A 79 -11.95 42.37 8.74
CA GLU A 79 -12.67 41.33 7.99
C GLU A 79 -12.90 41.75 6.54
N PHE A 80 -12.62 40.82 5.63
CA PHE A 80 -12.98 40.89 4.22
C PHE A 80 -13.99 39.78 3.96
N ASN A 81 -15.21 40.15 3.61
CA ASN A 81 -16.30 39.20 3.36
C ASN A 81 -16.83 39.39 1.95
N ASP A 82 -16.98 38.30 1.21
CA ASP A 82 -17.69 38.26 -0.08
C ASP A 82 -17.15 39.27 -1.10
N SER A 83 -15.88 39.65 -1.00
CA SER A 83 -15.22 40.61 -1.90
C SER A 83 -14.58 39.90 -3.08
N SER A 84 -14.59 40.52 -4.26
CA SER A 84 -14.10 39.87 -5.47
C SER A 84 -13.39 40.80 -6.44
N SER A 85 -12.45 40.26 -7.19
CA SER A 85 -11.83 40.93 -8.35
C SER A 85 -11.93 40.05 -9.58
N ILE A 86 -11.70 40.61 -10.77
CA ILE A 86 -11.68 39.79 -11.98
C ILE A 86 -10.38 38.98 -12.04
N ASN A 87 -9.22 39.62 -11.93
CA ASN A 87 -7.93 39.02 -12.27
C ASN A 87 -7.15 38.54 -11.05
N LYS A 88 -6.79 39.46 -10.14
CA LYS A 88 -5.84 39.18 -9.06
C LYS A 88 -6.35 39.61 -7.70
N GLY A 89 -6.29 38.75 -6.70
CA GLY A 89 -6.57 39.09 -5.30
C GLY A 89 -8.03 39.50 -5.09
N GLY A 90 -8.91 38.55 -4.78
CA GLY A 90 -10.33 38.86 -4.60
C GLY A 90 -10.61 39.85 -3.47
N ALA A 91 -9.82 39.83 -2.39
CA ALA A 91 -9.84 40.86 -1.36
C ALA A 91 -8.70 41.87 -1.55
N ILE A 92 -7.46 41.38 -1.62
CA ILE A 92 -6.26 42.22 -1.56
C ILE A 92 -5.33 41.88 -2.72
N MET A 93 -4.83 42.90 -3.41
CA MET A 93 -3.69 42.77 -4.31
C MET A 93 -2.57 43.68 -3.81
N SER A 94 -1.35 43.15 -3.74
CA SER A 94 -0.17 43.90 -3.32
C SER A 94 1.07 43.66 -4.17
N THR A 95 1.82 44.73 -4.44
CA THR A 95 3.20 44.68 -4.97
C THR A 95 4.16 45.36 -4.00
N ILE A 96 5.28 44.70 -3.71
CA ILE A 96 6.27 45.09 -2.69
C ILE A 96 7.66 45.01 -3.32
N THR A 97 8.20 46.17 -3.70
CA THR A 97 9.57 46.31 -4.21
C THR A 97 10.53 46.79 -3.12
N SER A 98 10.00 47.35 -2.03
CA SER A 98 10.73 47.67 -0.80
C SER A 98 9.78 47.78 0.40
N GLY A 99 10.31 48.03 1.59
CA GLY A 99 9.53 48.30 2.80
C GLY A 99 8.92 47.07 3.49
N THR A 100 7.94 47.29 4.37
CA THR A 100 7.36 46.23 5.22
C THR A 100 5.84 46.23 5.22
N VAL A 101 5.26 45.03 5.20
CA VAL A 101 3.81 44.81 5.25
C VAL A 101 3.44 43.87 6.38
N LYS A 102 2.43 44.22 7.17
CA LYS A 102 1.89 43.38 8.25
C LYS A 102 0.40 43.25 8.12
N LEU A 103 -0.09 42.03 8.03
CA LEU A 103 -1.51 41.68 8.01
C LEU A 103 -1.82 40.84 9.24
N ASN A 104 -2.19 41.50 10.34
CA ASN A 104 -2.38 40.84 11.63
C ASN A 104 -3.87 40.72 11.96
N LYS A 105 -4.28 39.54 12.43
CA LYS A 105 -5.66 39.19 12.79
C LYS A 105 -6.68 39.52 11.68
N VAL A 106 -6.31 39.23 10.44
CA VAL A 106 -7.17 39.42 9.26
C VAL A 106 -8.02 38.19 9.04
N SER A 107 -9.32 38.37 8.78
CA SER A 107 -10.21 37.28 8.34
C SER A 107 -10.68 37.55 6.91
N ILE A 108 -10.38 36.63 5.99
CA ILE A 108 -10.77 36.72 4.58
C ILE A 108 -11.71 35.56 4.27
N ASN A 109 -12.98 35.86 4.07
CA ASN A 109 -14.05 34.88 3.97
C ASN A 109 -14.79 35.03 2.64
N ARG A 110 -14.86 33.92 1.88
CA ARG A 110 -15.57 33.85 0.59
C ARG A 110 -15.12 34.94 -0.39
N CYS A 111 -13.84 35.30 -0.33
CA CYS A 111 -13.24 36.22 -1.29
C CYS A 111 -12.70 35.45 -2.48
N ASN A 112 -13.02 35.94 -3.68
CA ASN A 112 -12.78 35.18 -4.90
C ASN A 112 -12.26 36.06 -6.03
N ASN A 113 -11.48 35.47 -6.94
CA ASN A 113 -11.35 36.03 -8.28
C ASN A 113 -12.41 35.40 -9.20
N THR A 114 -12.88 36.11 -10.23
CA THR A 114 -13.92 35.61 -11.14
C THR A 114 -13.45 35.18 -12.53
N ASP A 115 -12.21 35.49 -12.93
CA ASP A 115 -11.60 34.95 -14.14
C ASP A 115 -11.23 33.47 -13.96
N THR A 116 -11.89 32.59 -14.71
CA THR A 116 -11.70 31.13 -14.69
C THR A 116 -10.49 30.66 -15.50
N SER A 117 -9.86 31.55 -16.26
CA SER A 117 -8.77 31.22 -17.19
C SER A 117 -7.42 31.80 -16.77
N ASN A 118 -7.41 32.95 -16.07
CA ASN A 118 -6.17 33.60 -15.60
C ASN A 118 -6.24 34.05 -14.15
N GLY A 119 -7.25 33.62 -13.41
CA GLY A 119 -7.51 34.05 -12.04
C GLY A 119 -6.45 33.66 -11.03
N GLN A 120 -5.95 34.63 -10.26
CA GLN A 120 -4.81 34.44 -9.35
C GLN A 120 -5.11 34.99 -7.95
N GLY A 121 -5.05 34.15 -6.92
CA GLY A 121 -5.22 34.59 -5.54
C GLY A 121 -6.68 34.92 -5.24
N GLY A 122 -7.49 33.93 -4.85
CA GLY A 122 -8.90 34.16 -4.53
C GLY A 122 -9.08 35.13 -3.38
N GLY A 123 -8.28 35.00 -2.32
CA GLY A 123 -8.19 35.98 -1.24
C GLY A 123 -7.20 37.11 -1.54
N ILE A 124 -5.92 36.76 -1.65
CA ILE A 124 -4.81 37.70 -1.78
C ILE A 124 -3.91 37.34 -2.96
N TYR A 125 -3.50 38.34 -3.72
CA TYR A 125 -2.37 38.27 -4.63
C TYR A 125 -1.20 39.09 -4.08
N ILE A 126 -0.02 38.48 -4.01
CA ILE A 126 1.20 39.09 -3.49
C ILE A 126 2.31 38.96 -4.53
N ASP A 127 3.01 40.06 -4.78
CA ASP A 127 4.27 40.12 -5.53
C ASP A 127 5.34 40.81 -4.67
N ILE A 128 6.38 40.06 -4.29
CA ILE A 128 7.54 40.55 -3.53
C ILE A 128 8.79 40.41 -4.39
N SER A 129 9.40 41.54 -4.73
CA SER A 129 10.62 41.59 -5.54
C SER A 129 11.79 42.31 -4.87
N GLY A 130 11.55 43.07 -3.79
CA GLY A 130 12.61 43.71 -3.01
C GLY A 130 13.34 42.72 -2.11
N THR A 131 14.68 42.72 -2.13
CA THR A 131 15.51 41.76 -1.38
C THR A 131 15.33 41.84 0.14
N ASP A 132 15.09 43.02 0.69
CA ASP A 132 14.89 43.25 2.13
C ASP A 132 13.39 43.38 2.51
N SER A 133 12.49 43.12 1.57
CA SER A 133 11.05 43.25 1.79
C SER A 133 10.51 42.12 2.66
N LEU A 134 9.63 42.45 3.58
CA LEU A 134 8.96 41.46 4.45
C LEU A 134 7.45 41.71 4.46
N LEU A 135 6.69 40.69 4.07
CA LEU A 135 5.26 40.61 4.36
C LEU A 135 5.02 39.54 5.42
N THR A 136 4.37 39.91 6.53
CA THR A 136 3.96 38.96 7.56
C THR A 136 2.43 38.90 7.65
N ILE A 137 1.86 37.69 7.62
CA ILE A 137 0.46 37.41 7.95
C ILE A 137 0.44 36.63 9.25
N SER A 138 -0.20 37.18 10.30
CA SER A 138 -0.08 36.60 11.64
C SER A 138 -1.27 36.86 12.57
N GLU A 139 -1.12 36.51 13.85
CA GLU A 139 -2.08 36.77 14.93
C GLU A 139 -3.45 36.12 14.67
N SER A 140 -3.47 34.81 14.41
CA SER A 140 -4.70 34.05 14.16
C SER A 140 -5.49 34.55 12.95
N SER A 141 -4.77 35.01 11.91
CA SER A 141 -5.39 35.35 10.64
C SER A 141 -6.01 34.11 9.98
N SER A 142 -7.11 34.29 9.27
CA SER A 142 -7.88 33.20 8.68
C SER A 142 -8.30 33.46 7.25
N PHE A 143 -8.34 32.39 6.46
CA PHE A 143 -8.86 32.35 5.10
C PHE A 143 -9.89 31.24 5.05
N SER A 144 -11.14 31.58 4.71
CA SER A 144 -12.20 30.58 4.62
C SER A 144 -12.94 30.64 3.30
N ASN A 145 -13.04 29.50 2.63
CA ASN A 145 -13.79 29.33 1.39
C ASN A 145 -13.40 30.34 0.29
N CYS A 146 -12.12 30.72 0.23
CA CYS A 146 -11.61 31.57 -0.83
C CYS A 146 -11.35 30.74 -2.08
N ASN A 147 -11.78 31.22 -3.24
CA ASN A 147 -11.70 30.49 -4.49
C ASN A 147 -10.98 31.29 -5.58
N SER A 148 -10.09 30.60 -6.30
CA SER A 148 -9.41 31.12 -7.48
C SER A 148 -9.74 30.25 -8.70
N GLY A 149 -10.04 30.89 -9.83
CA GLY A 149 -10.29 30.19 -11.08
C GLY A 149 -9.09 29.37 -11.57
N THR A 150 -7.85 29.76 -11.21
CA THR A 150 -6.65 29.01 -11.62
C THR A 150 -5.69 28.72 -10.48
N THR A 151 -5.08 29.71 -9.83
CA THR A 151 -3.99 29.44 -8.89
C THR A 151 -4.18 30.17 -7.57
N GLY A 152 -3.85 29.50 -6.47
CA GLY A 152 -3.85 30.09 -5.12
C GLY A 152 -5.25 30.46 -4.66
N GLY A 153 -6.03 29.48 -4.18
CA GLY A 153 -7.40 29.75 -3.75
C GLY A 153 -7.49 30.80 -2.64
N ALA A 154 -6.62 30.70 -1.63
CA ALA A 154 -6.46 31.76 -0.65
C ALA A 154 -5.41 32.79 -1.08
N ILE A 155 -4.19 32.34 -1.39
CA ILE A 155 -3.05 33.22 -1.66
C ILE A 155 -2.33 32.78 -2.94
N GLN A 156 -2.12 33.73 -3.84
CA GLN A 156 -1.09 33.64 -4.87
C GLN A 156 0.12 34.47 -4.43
N ALA A 157 1.32 33.88 -4.44
CA ALA A 157 2.55 34.56 -4.07
C ALA A 157 3.65 34.43 -5.14
N MET A 158 4.10 35.56 -5.68
CA MET A 158 5.32 35.67 -6.49
C MET A 158 6.41 36.26 -5.61
N ILE A 159 7.50 35.53 -5.38
CA ILE A 159 8.54 35.93 -4.42
C ILE A 159 9.89 35.78 -5.13
N SER A 160 10.37 36.86 -5.74
CA SER A 160 11.69 36.91 -6.37
C SER A 160 12.78 37.55 -5.49
N GLY A 161 12.36 38.17 -4.38
CA GLY A 161 13.21 38.72 -3.33
C GLY A 161 12.42 38.80 -2.02
N GLY A 162 13.12 39.01 -0.90
CA GLY A 162 12.48 39.18 0.40
C GLY A 162 11.77 37.94 0.92
N GLU A 163 10.83 38.14 1.85
CA GLU A 163 10.15 37.04 2.55
C GLU A 163 8.64 37.27 2.70
N LEU A 164 7.87 36.23 2.39
CA LEU A 164 6.49 36.06 2.83
C LEU A 164 6.47 35.11 4.04
N GLU A 165 6.07 35.63 5.20
CA GLU A 165 5.93 34.86 6.44
C GLU A 165 4.46 34.69 6.84
N LEU A 166 4.04 33.44 7.07
CA LEU A 166 2.75 33.08 7.66
C LEU A 166 2.99 32.44 9.04
N ASN A 167 2.31 32.96 10.07
CA ASN A 167 2.50 32.56 11.46
C ASN A 167 1.13 32.46 12.18
N VAL A 168 0.77 31.28 12.69
CA VAL A 168 -0.56 31.02 13.30
C VAL A 168 -1.69 31.45 12.33
N VAL A 169 -1.66 30.91 11.11
CA VAL A 169 -2.66 31.17 10.07
C VAL A 169 -3.51 29.92 9.84
N THR A 170 -4.82 30.10 9.72
CA THR A 170 -5.74 29.02 9.35
C THR A 170 -6.29 29.23 7.94
N MET A 171 -6.19 28.20 7.09
CA MET A 171 -6.86 28.14 5.79
C MET A 171 -7.85 26.99 5.78
N ASN A 172 -9.12 27.27 5.49
CA ASN A 172 -10.19 26.27 5.53
C ASN A 172 -11.04 26.33 4.25
N GLY A 173 -11.14 25.20 3.55
CA GLY A 173 -12.05 25.05 2.41
C GLY A 173 -11.69 25.90 1.20
N CYS A 174 -10.44 26.38 1.11
CA CYS A 174 -9.98 27.19 -0.01
C CYS A 174 -9.72 26.32 -1.25
N GLN A 175 -10.05 26.85 -2.43
CA GLN A 175 -10.02 26.09 -3.68
C GLN A 175 -9.32 26.84 -4.82
N GLY A 176 -8.57 26.11 -5.63
CA GLY A 176 -7.93 26.60 -6.85
C GLY A 176 -7.66 25.45 -7.82
N THR A 177 -7.29 25.72 -9.07
CA THR A 177 -6.83 24.65 -9.96
C THR A 177 -5.48 24.10 -9.50
N ASN A 178 -4.53 24.96 -9.09
CA ASN A 178 -3.30 24.56 -8.39
C ASN A 178 -3.17 25.33 -7.08
N GLY A 179 -2.86 24.64 -5.97
CA GLY A 179 -2.71 25.27 -4.66
C GLY A 179 -4.02 25.81 -4.12
N GLY A 180 -4.87 24.95 -3.56
CA GLY A 180 -6.18 25.37 -3.02
C GLY A 180 -6.05 26.40 -1.90
N GLY A 181 -5.05 26.28 -1.04
CA GLY A 181 -4.63 27.33 -0.12
C GLY A 181 -3.68 28.31 -0.79
N ILE A 182 -2.46 27.87 -1.08
CA ILE A 182 -1.37 28.72 -1.56
C ILE A 182 -0.85 28.19 -2.90
N TYR A 183 -0.69 29.09 -3.86
CA TYR A 183 0.21 28.87 -4.98
C TYR A 183 1.38 29.85 -4.87
N SER A 184 2.61 29.36 -5.02
CA SER A 184 3.78 30.21 -5.04
C SER A 184 4.78 29.93 -6.15
N THR A 185 5.49 30.98 -6.55
CA THR A 185 6.72 30.89 -7.34
C THR A 185 7.82 31.62 -6.58
N ILE A 186 8.92 30.93 -6.33
CA ILE A 186 10.04 31.40 -5.51
C ILE A 186 11.29 31.41 -6.38
N SER A 187 11.97 32.55 -6.44
CA SER A 187 13.20 32.76 -7.21
C SER A 187 14.08 33.82 -6.54
N GLY A 188 15.28 34.05 -7.09
CA GLY A 188 16.31 34.90 -6.48
C GLY A 188 16.60 34.51 -5.03
N ASP A 189 16.59 35.53 -4.18
CA ASP A 189 16.72 35.44 -2.72
C ASP A 189 15.36 35.28 -2.01
N GLY A 190 14.29 35.04 -2.77
CA GLY A 190 12.93 34.93 -2.27
C GLY A 190 12.74 33.77 -1.29
N LYS A 191 11.90 34.02 -0.27
CA LYS A 191 11.57 33.04 0.76
C LYS A 191 10.09 33.00 1.09
N LEU A 192 9.54 31.80 1.16
CA LEU A 192 8.22 31.52 1.74
C LEU A 192 8.42 30.75 3.05
N THR A 193 8.04 31.36 4.17
CA THR A 193 8.07 30.72 5.49
C THR A 193 6.65 30.56 6.01
N ILE A 194 6.29 29.35 6.41
CA ILE A 194 5.01 29.03 7.06
C ILE A 194 5.35 28.30 8.35
N LYS A 195 4.93 28.85 9.49
CA LYS A 195 5.35 28.36 10.80
C LYS A 195 4.32 28.51 11.90
N ASP A 196 4.65 28.04 13.10
CA ASP A 196 3.95 28.30 14.35
C ASP A 196 2.48 27.83 14.32
N SER A 197 2.25 26.52 14.14
CA SER A 197 0.92 25.90 14.20
C SER A 197 -0.07 26.41 13.15
N CYS A 198 0.40 26.75 11.94
CA CYS A 198 -0.49 27.00 10.82
C CYS A 198 -1.30 25.74 10.47
N LEU A 199 -2.57 25.93 10.09
CA LEU A 199 -3.50 24.85 9.76
C LEU A 199 -4.05 25.04 8.35
N PHE A 200 -3.92 23.99 7.53
CA PHE A 200 -4.61 23.85 6.26
C PHE A 200 -5.64 22.74 6.39
N SER A 201 -6.91 23.08 6.28
CA SER A 201 -8.03 22.16 6.49
C SER A 201 -8.94 22.15 5.27
N SER A 202 -9.20 20.96 4.73
CA SER A 202 -10.12 20.79 3.58
C SER A 202 -9.80 21.69 2.39
N CYS A 203 -8.54 22.10 2.21
CA CYS A 203 -8.10 22.82 1.02
C CYS A 203 -8.02 21.83 -0.14
N SER A 204 -8.48 22.26 -1.32
CA SER A 204 -8.53 21.35 -2.45
C SER A 204 -8.12 21.97 -3.78
N SER A 205 -7.50 21.15 -4.62
CA SER A 205 -7.29 21.44 -6.04
C SER A 205 -8.24 20.65 -6.93
N THR A 206 -8.93 21.33 -7.84
CA THR A 206 -10.07 20.78 -8.62
C THR A 206 -9.69 20.20 -9.99
N GLY A 207 -8.45 20.41 -10.44
CA GLY A 207 -7.96 19.88 -11.72
C GLY A 207 -6.45 19.98 -11.91
N GLY A 208 -5.72 20.27 -10.84
CA GLY A 208 -4.27 20.43 -10.84
C GLY A 208 -3.68 20.02 -9.50
N ASN A 209 -2.45 20.42 -9.24
CA ASN A 209 -1.62 19.85 -8.20
C ASN A 209 -1.68 20.63 -6.87
N GLY A 210 -1.33 19.97 -5.77
CA GLY A 210 -1.19 20.59 -4.46
C GLY A 210 -2.53 21.04 -3.91
N GLY A 211 -3.26 20.16 -3.22
CA GLY A 211 -4.58 20.52 -2.69
C GLY A 211 -4.53 21.69 -1.71
N ALA A 212 -3.48 21.76 -0.89
CA ALA A 212 -3.21 22.90 -0.03
C ALA A 212 -2.19 23.86 -0.65
N ILE A 213 -0.99 23.38 -0.97
CA ILE A 213 0.11 24.22 -1.45
C ILE A 213 0.70 23.66 -2.74
N TYR A 214 0.80 24.54 -3.73
CA TYR A 214 1.64 24.36 -4.90
C TYR A 214 2.80 25.35 -4.82
N SER A 215 4.04 24.88 -5.02
CA SER A 215 5.20 25.76 -5.08
C SER A 215 6.18 25.39 -6.18
N LEU A 216 6.48 26.36 -7.05
CA LEU A 216 7.59 26.30 -7.98
C LEU A 216 8.80 27.02 -7.37
N ILE A 217 9.86 26.27 -7.04
CA ILE A 217 11.11 26.80 -6.50
C ILE A 217 12.17 26.78 -7.61
N ASN A 218 12.38 27.92 -8.25
CA ASN A 218 13.41 28.11 -9.27
C ASN A 218 14.80 28.26 -8.63
N THR A 219 14.86 29.16 -7.64
CA THR A 219 15.94 29.37 -6.66
C THR A 219 15.25 29.88 -5.38
N GLY A 220 15.97 29.96 -4.26
CA GLY A 220 15.40 30.47 -3.01
C GLY A 220 14.83 29.36 -2.12
N VAL A 221 13.90 29.70 -1.23
CA VAL A 221 13.57 28.83 -0.08
C VAL A 221 12.07 28.72 0.18
N ILE A 222 11.58 27.48 0.28
CA ILE A 222 10.34 27.19 1.00
C ILE A 222 10.68 26.53 2.34
N ASN A 223 10.10 27.08 3.40
CA ASN A 223 10.31 26.61 4.77
C ASN A 223 8.98 26.42 5.50
N ILE A 224 8.64 25.17 5.81
CA ILE A 224 7.39 24.75 6.45
C ILE A 224 7.73 24.12 7.80
N ASN A 225 7.30 24.72 8.91
CA ASN A 225 7.59 24.20 10.25
C ASN A 225 6.37 24.18 11.14
N ASP A 226 6.13 23.08 11.86
CA ASP A 226 5.05 23.03 12.85
C ASP A 226 3.65 23.24 12.21
N LEU A 227 3.39 22.59 11.07
CA LEU A 227 2.11 22.68 10.36
C LEU A 227 1.22 21.45 10.57
N THR A 228 -0.08 21.66 10.40
CA THR A 228 -1.04 20.58 10.19
C THR A 228 -1.76 20.75 8.86
N PHE A 229 -1.77 19.69 8.06
CA PHE A 229 -2.60 19.53 6.88
C PHE A 229 -3.65 18.46 7.20
N ASP A 230 -4.94 18.82 7.16
CA ASP A 230 -6.04 17.96 7.56
C ASP A 230 -7.09 17.89 6.44
N GLY A 231 -7.29 16.71 5.86
CA GLY A 231 -8.28 16.47 4.82
C GLY A 231 -8.04 17.26 3.52
N CYS A 232 -6.78 17.58 3.20
CA CYS A 232 -6.45 18.30 1.96
C CYS A 232 -6.43 17.36 0.76
N THR A 233 -6.98 17.79 -0.37
CA THR A 233 -7.19 16.88 -1.52
C THR A 233 -6.84 17.47 -2.87
N CYS A 234 -6.29 16.66 -3.78
CA CYS A 234 -6.18 17.03 -5.20
C CYS A 234 -6.94 16.03 -6.09
N THR A 235 -7.70 16.54 -7.07
CA THR A 235 -8.41 15.68 -8.04
C THR A 235 -7.50 15.36 -9.22
N GLN A 236 -7.46 14.10 -9.68
CA GLN A 236 -6.72 13.71 -10.89
C GLN A 236 -7.06 14.63 -12.07
N PRO A 237 -6.07 15.06 -12.88
CA PRO A 237 -4.68 14.57 -12.95
C PRO A 237 -3.70 15.21 -11.93
N GLY A 238 -4.19 15.87 -10.88
CA GLY A 238 -3.35 16.45 -9.84
C GLY A 238 -2.55 15.41 -9.02
N ASN A 239 -1.35 15.82 -8.57
CA ASN A 239 -0.53 15.12 -7.60
C ASN A 239 -0.39 15.94 -6.31
N GLY A 240 -0.05 15.29 -5.20
CA GLY A 240 0.18 15.97 -3.92
C GLY A 240 -1.13 16.43 -3.29
N GLY A 241 -1.83 15.55 -2.58
CA GLY A 241 -3.12 15.89 -1.97
C GLY A 241 -3.04 17.09 -1.02
N ALA A 242 -1.93 17.27 -0.32
CA ALA A 242 -1.61 18.51 0.38
C ALA A 242 -0.58 19.36 -0.39
N LEU A 243 0.60 18.81 -0.66
CA LEU A 243 1.76 19.56 -1.16
C LEU A 243 2.22 19.06 -2.52
N TYR A 244 2.43 20.01 -3.44
CA TYR A 244 3.15 19.78 -4.69
C TYR A 244 4.31 20.76 -4.82
N LEU A 245 5.54 20.23 -4.88
CA LEU A 245 6.76 21.03 -4.86
C LEU A 245 7.64 20.72 -6.09
N LEU A 246 8.06 21.77 -6.80
CA LEU A 246 9.01 21.67 -7.91
C LEU A 246 10.34 22.30 -7.53
N GLN A 247 11.38 21.48 -7.37
CA GLN A 247 12.74 21.91 -7.05
C GLN A 247 13.59 21.94 -8.33
N GLN A 248 13.91 23.12 -8.85
CA GLN A 248 14.51 23.26 -10.19
C GLN A 248 16.05 23.28 -10.20
N THR A 249 16.69 23.84 -9.17
CA THR A 249 18.15 24.05 -9.14
C THR A 249 18.74 23.66 -7.79
N ASP A 250 20.06 23.50 -7.71
CA ASP A 250 20.79 23.23 -6.46
C ASP A 250 20.65 24.35 -5.40
N ALA A 251 20.37 25.59 -5.84
CA ALA A 251 20.04 26.72 -4.98
C ALA A 251 18.59 26.70 -4.46
N SER A 252 17.73 25.79 -4.95
CA SER A 252 16.34 25.64 -4.53
C SER A 252 16.26 24.83 -3.24
N LYS A 253 15.71 25.40 -2.17
CA LYS A 253 15.65 24.74 -0.85
C LYS A 253 14.24 24.36 -0.47
N ILE A 254 14.05 23.10 -0.11
CA ILE A 254 12.83 22.56 0.50
C ILE A 254 13.15 22.15 1.93
N ILE A 255 12.53 22.81 2.89
CA ILE A 255 12.63 22.48 4.31
C ILE A 255 11.22 22.27 4.85
N ILE A 256 10.92 21.06 5.31
CA ILE A 256 9.66 20.71 5.98
C ILE A 256 10.02 20.01 7.27
N ASN A 257 9.61 20.57 8.40
CA ASN A 257 9.89 19.99 9.71
C ASN A 257 8.67 19.99 10.63
N ASN A 258 8.60 18.97 11.49
CA ASN A 258 7.61 18.81 12.54
C ASN A 258 6.16 19.05 12.06
N SER A 259 5.83 18.52 10.88
CA SER A 259 4.54 18.76 10.24
C SER A 259 3.73 17.49 10.12
N THR A 260 2.43 17.60 10.32
CA THR A 260 1.48 16.48 10.31
C THR A 260 0.60 16.55 9.07
N PHE A 261 0.46 15.42 8.39
CA PHE A 261 -0.44 15.21 7.27
C PHE A 261 -1.47 14.17 7.68
N LYS A 262 -2.73 14.57 7.71
CA LYS A 262 -3.84 13.73 8.13
C LYS A 262 -4.92 13.75 7.07
N ASP A 263 -5.40 12.57 6.70
CA ASP A 263 -6.51 12.41 5.74
C ASP A 263 -6.26 13.10 4.39
N CYS A 264 -4.98 13.32 4.00
CA CYS A 264 -4.62 13.99 2.76
C CYS A 264 -4.66 12.99 1.60
N LYS A 265 -5.35 13.34 0.50
CA LYS A 265 -5.63 12.38 -0.58
C LYS A 265 -5.51 12.93 -1.99
N THR A 266 -5.07 12.09 -2.92
CA THR A 266 -5.39 12.28 -4.34
C THR A 266 -6.70 11.56 -4.67
N ILE A 267 -7.60 12.18 -5.42
CA ILE A 267 -8.96 11.69 -5.69
C ILE A 267 -9.10 11.29 -7.15
N ALA A 268 -9.74 10.14 -7.39
CA ALA A 268 -10.09 9.65 -8.71
C ALA A 268 -10.91 10.66 -9.51
N SER A 269 -10.63 10.80 -10.80
CA SER A 269 -11.50 11.53 -11.73
C SER A 269 -11.79 10.67 -12.97
N GLN A 270 -12.39 11.25 -14.00
CA GLN A 270 -12.52 10.56 -15.31
C GLN A 270 -11.16 10.36 -16.00
N SER A 271 -10.08 10.95 -15.47
CA SER A 271 -8.71 10.80 -15.97
C SER A 271 -7.99 9.72 -15.17
N GLU A 272 -7.58 8.62 -15.82
CA GLU A 272 -6.77 7.56 -15.20
C GLU A 272 -5.25 7.90 -15.19
N THR A 273 -4.90 9.19 -15.19
CA THR A 273 -3.51 9.64 -15.20
C THR A 273 -3.15 10.37 -13.93
N TYR A 274 -1.89 10.22 -13.50
CA TYR A 274 -1.30 10.84 -12.32
C TYR A 274 -2.07 10.45 -11.04
N GLY A 275 -2.14 11.34 -10.05
CA GLY A 275 -2.73 11.02 -8.74
C GLY A 275 -1.71 10.45 -7.76
N TRP A 276 -0.44 10.82 -7.90
CA TRP A 276 0.68 10.37 -7.07
C TRP A 276 0.88 11.27 -5.85
N GLY A 277 1.49 10.74 -4.78
CA GLY A 277 1.80 11.53 -3.58
C GLY A 277 0.54 11.93 -2.81
N GLY A 278 -0.03 11.01 -2.03
CA GLY A 278 -1.30 11.25 -1.33
C GLY A 278 -1.26 12.48 -0.43
N ALA A 279 -0.18 12.65 0.34
CA ALA A 279 0.10 13.90 1.05
C ALA A 279 1.04 14.81 0.25
N ILE A 280 2.23 14.31 -0.09
CA ILE A 280 3.31 15.12 -0.68
C ILE A 280 3.75 14.54 -2.01
N PHE A 281 3.82 15.39 -3.02
CA PHE A 281 4.52 15.12 -4.27
C PHE A 281 5.67 16.11 -4.45
N ILE A 282 6.85 15.60 -4.80
CA ILE A 282 8.02 16.41 -5.12
C ILE A 282 8.55 15.99 -6.50
N GLN A 283 8.82 16.97 -7.35
CA GLN A 283 9.68 16.76 -8.51
C GLN A 283 10.97 17.55 -8.29
N THR A 284 12.11 16.86 -8.39
CA THR A 284 13.42 17.48 -8.29
C THR A 284 14.23 17.32 -9.57
N SER A 285 14.78 18.43 -10.03
CA SER A 285 15.76 18.48 -11.14
C SER A 285 17.20 18.42 -10.63
N ILE A 286 17.41 18.32 -9.31
CA ILE A 286 18.73 18.18 -8.71
C ILE A 286 19.17 16.70 -8.80
N THR A 287 20.42 16.48 -9.21
CA THR A 287 21.01 15.14 -9.19
C THR A 287 21.20 14.64 -7.76
N ALA A 288 21.02 13.33 -7.53
CA ALA A 288 21.10 12.75 -6.19
C ALA A 288 22.38 13.13 -5.42
N SER A 289 23.55 13.18 -6.09
CA SER A 289 24.82 13.58 -5.46
C SER A 289 24.84 14.99 -4.85
N ASN A 290 23.92 15.87 -5.26
CA ASN A 290 23.84 17.26 -4.83
C ASN A 290 22.68 17.49 -3.84
N ILE A 291 21.91 16.45 -3.51
CA ILE A 291 20.85 16.50 -2.50
C ILE A 291 21.47 16.30 -1.12
N ASN A 292 21.32 17.27 -0.23
CA ASN A 292 21.83 17.25 1.15
C ASN A 292 21.00 18.18 2.05
N ASP A 293 21.36 18.25 3.34
CA ASP A 293 20.68 19.04 4.36
C ASP A 293 20.62 20.55 4.08
N ASN A 294 21.46 21.09 3.19
CA ASN A 294 21.43 22.49 2.80
C ASN A 294 20.31 22.85 1.83
N ASN A 295 19.74 21.87 1.11
CA ASN A 295 18.73 22.11 0.08
C ASN A 295 17.49 21.20 0.17
N PHE A 296 17.55 20.10 0.90
CA PHE A 296 16.44 19.17 0.99
C PHE A 296 16.39 18.55 2.39
N LEU A 297 15.36 18.90 3.16
CA LEU A 297 15.18 18.38 4.50
C LEU A 297 13.69 18.16 4.82
N LEU A 298 13.31 16.92 5.11
CA LEU A 298 11.96 16.49 5.45
C LEU A 298 11.99 15.76 6.80
N THR A 299 11.91 16.49 7.91
CA THR A 299 12.20 15.90 9.24
C THR A 299 11.03 15.91 10.20
N SER A 300 10.95 14.91 11.06
CA SER A 300 9.92 14.78 12.09
C SER A 300 8.50 14.83 11.53
N LEU A 301 8.29 14.27 10.33
CA LEU A 301 6.97 14.28 9.68
C LEU A 301 6.06 13.23 10.30
N LYS A 302 4.75 13.48 10.31
CA LYS A 302 3.75 12.49 10.71
C LYS A 302 2.72 12.34 9.61
N PHE A 303 2.35 11.10 9.31
CA PHE A 303 1.33 10.77 8.32
C PHE A 303 0.27 9.89 8.96
N ASP A 304 -0.98 10.28 8.81
CA ASP A 304 -2.14 9.53 9.27
C ASP A 304 -3.18 9.46 8.14
N ASN A 305 -3.55 8.24 7.74
CA ASN A 305 -4.58 7.97 6.73
C ASN A 305 -4.43 8.76 5.40
N CYS A 306 -3.19 9.00 4.96
CA CYS A 306 -2.93 9.62 3.66
C CYS A 306 -3.03 8.59 2.54
N GLU A 307 -3.55 8.99 1.37
CA GLU A 307 -3.87 8.03 0.31
C GLU A 307 -3.62 8.60 -1.09
N SER A 308 -3.12 7.75 -1.97
CA SER A 308 -2.83 8.06 -3.37
C SER A 308 -3.74 7.16 -4.17
N VAL A 309 -4.64 7.72 -5.00
CA VAL A 309 -5.57 6.94 -5.83
C VAL A 309 -4.82 6.02 -6.80
N ALA A 310 -3.65 6.45 -7.28
CA ALA A 310 -2.78 5.65 -8.12
C ALA A 310 -1.90 4.67 -7.33
N ARG A 311 -2.00 4.68 -5.99
CA ARG A 311 -1.22 3.86 -5.04
C ARG A 311 0.28 4.06 -5.11
N ALA A 312 0.69 5.13 -5.79
CA ALA A 312 2.07 5.54 -5.90
C ALA A 312 2.34 6.61 -4.83
N GLY A 313 2.97 6.21 -3.73
CA GLY A 313 3.38 7.09 -2.64
C GLY A 313 2.19 7.67 -1.87
N HIS A 314 1.59 6.90 -0.97
CA HIS A 314 0.51 7.39 -0.11
C HIS A 314 0.93 8.61 0.73
N ASN A 315 2.16 8.61 1.25
CA ASN A 315 2.69 9.73 2.03
C ASN A 315 3.53 10.65 1.16
N LEU A 316 4.53 10.09 0.48
CA LEU A 316 5.49 10.83 -0.32
C LEU A 316 5.74 10.14 -1.65
N HIS A 317 5.70 10.94 -2.71
CA HIS A 317 6.15 10.53 -4.02
C HIS A 317 7.19 11.49 -4.58
N ILE A 318 8.31 10.96 -5.10
CA ILE A 318 9.37 11.76 -5.70
C ILE A 318 9.59 11.38 -7.16
N ARG A 319 9.46 12.36 -8.04
CA ARG A 319 9.94 12.29 -9.42
C ARG A 319 11.36 12.87 -9.52
N SER A 320 12.27 12.10 -10.10
CA SER A 320 13.68 12.50 -10.24
C SER A 320 14.37 11.81 -11.43
N ALA A 321 15.63 12.15 -11.69
CA ALA A 321 16.44 11.47 -12.71
C ALA A 321 16.63 9.97 -12.41
N SER A 322 16.72 9.59 -11.13
CA SER A 322 16.92 8.21 -10.66
C SER A 322 16.32 8.05 -9.27
N THR A 323 15.22 7.29 -9.20
CA THR A 323 14.51 6.95 -7.95
C THR A 323 15.46 6.23 -6.99
N LYS A 324 16.26 5.30 -7.52
CA LYS A 324 17.24 4.52 -6.75
C LYS A 324 18.27 5.42 -6.08
N ASP A 325 18.90 6.32 -6.83
CA ASP A 325 20.00 7.12 -6.31
C ASP A 325 19.50 8.18 -5.31
N ILE A 326 18.33 8.77 -5.57
CA ILE A 326 17.68 9.68 -4.63
C ILE A 326 17.35 8.97 -3.32
N GLY A 327 16.80 7.76 -3.38
CA GLY A 327 16.51 6.96 -2.21
C GLY A 327 17.74 6.67 -1.35
N ILE A 328 18.85 6.26 -1.97
CA ILE A 328 20.13 6.03 -1.30
C ILE A 328 20.65 7.32 -0.66
N GLN A 329 20.58 8.45 -1.36
CA GLN A 329 21.05 9.72 -0.83
C GLN A 329 20.23 10.17 0.38
N ILE A 330 18.90 10.11 0.29
CA ILE A 330 17.99 10.46 1.39
C ILE A 330 18.30 9.64 2.64
N GLN A 331 18.52 8.34 2.48
CA GLN A 331 18.88 7.47 3.59
C GLN A 331 20.26 7.81 4.17
N THR A 332 21.27 7.97 3.30
CA THR A 332 22.67 8.17 3.72
C THR A 332 22.84 9.45 4.54
N GLU A 333 22.19 10.53 4.09
CA GLU A 333 22.24 11.84 4.75
C GLU A 333 21.10 12.03 5.77
N THR A 334 20.23 11.03 5.97
CA THR A 334 19.06 11.09 6.89
C THR A 334 18.13 12.29 6.60
N LEU A 335 17.84 12.54 5.33
CA LEU A 335 17.07 13.72 4.90
C LEU A 335 15.56 13.57 5.04
N LEU A 336 15.07 12.35 5.29
CA LEU A 336 13.66 12.07 5.60
C LEU A 336 13.56 11.36 6.94
N THR A 337 12.88 11.96 7.93
CA THR A 337 12.52 11.28 9.18
C THR A 337 11.03 11.37 9.45
N VAL A 338 10.47 10.29 9.98
CA VAL A 338 9.02 10.14 10.21
C VAL A 338 8.81 9.66 11.63
N ASN A 339 7.89 10.31 12.34
CA ASN A 339 7.49 9.94 13.68
C ASN A 339 6.18 9.14 13.63
N ASP A 340 6.04 8.19 14.54
CA ASP A 340 4.79 7.47 14.79
C ASP A 340 3.79 8.32 15.59
N SER A 341 2.63 7.73 15.91
CA SER A 341 1.56 8.39 16.67
C SER A 341 1.94 8.73 18.12
N SER A 342 3.06 8.19 18.63
CA SER A 342 3.60 8.46 19.96
C SER A 342 4.77 9.45 19.95
N ASP A 343 5.00 10.09 18.79
CA ASP A 343 6.06 11.06 18.54
C ASP A 343 7.47 10.47 18.60
N GLN A 344 7.59 9.15 18.39
CA GLN A 344 8.88 8.47 18.29
C GLN A 344 9.27 8.27 16.83
N ASN A 345 10.55 8.46 16.52
CA ASN A 345 11.08 8.24 15.18
C ASN A 345 10.98 6.75 14.80
N ILE A 346 10.45 6.48 13.61
CA ILE A 346 10.37 5.15 13.02
C ILE A 346 11.77 4.71 12.59
N SER A 347 12.42 3.89 13.42
CA SER A 347 13.82 3.49 13.24
C SER A 347 14.09 2.63 11.99
N ASP A 348 13.07 1.97 11.45
CA ASP A 348 13.17 1.03 10.33
C ASP A 348 12.55 1.57 9.03
N LEU A 349 12.27 2.88 8.95
CA LEU A 349 11.62 3.53 7.81
C LEU A 349 12.20 3.12 6.45
N TYR A 350 13.53 3.05 6.35
CA TYR A 350 14.23 2.77 5.10
C TYR A 350 14.29 1.27 4.76
N THR A 351 14.10 0.38 5.73
CA THR A 351 14.35 -1.06 5.56
C THR A 351 13.10 -1.90 5.62
N ASN A 352 12.02 -1.39 6.23
CA ASN A 352 10.78 -2.14 6.41
C ASN A 352 9.90 -2.06 5.16
N LEU A 353 9.62 -3.23 4.59
CA LEU A 353 8.86 -3.40 3.35
C LEU A 353 7.40 -2.94 3.48
N ASP A 354 6.86 -2.82 4.70
CA ASP A 354 5.53 -2.24 4.97
C ASP A 354 5.37 -0.83 4.36
N TYR A 355 6.47 -0.10 4.21
CA TYR A 355 6.47 1.28 3.74
C TYR A 355 6.60 1.42 2.21
N SER A 356 6.65 0.31 1.47
CA SER A 356 6.94 0.30 0.02
C SER A 356 6.00 1.15 -0.83
N TYR A 357 4.71 1.20 -0.49
CA TYR A 357 3.70 2.00 -1.20
C TYR A 357 3.48 3.39 -0.59
N PHE A 358 4.03 3.62 0.60
CA PHE A 358 3.92 4.92 1.28
C PHE A 358 4.97 5.91 0.78
N TYR A 359 6.16 5.43 0.41
CA TYR A 359 7.28 6.23 -0.05
C TYR A 359 7.79 5.68 -1.39
N MET A 360 7.35 6.30 -2.48
CA MET A 360 7.66 5.84 -3.84
C MET A 360 8.30 6.94 -4.67
N GLY A 361 8.85 6.56 -5.82
CA GLY A 361 9.29 7.48 -6.84
C GLY A 361 9.13 6.94 -8.24
N ILE A 362 9.46 7.79 -9.21
CA ILE A 362 9.49 7.47 -10.63
C ILE A 362 10.68 8.19 -11.28
N ASN A 363 11.32 7.54 -12.25
CA ASN A 363 12.37 8.20 -13.03
C ASN A 363 11.73 9.11 -14.09
N ASP A 364 12.38 10.22 -14.40
CA ASP A 364 11.88 11.19 -15.38
C ASP A 364 11.57 10.57 -16.75
N ASN A 365 12.36 9.58 -17.17
CA ASN A 365 12.20 8.91 -18.47
C ASN A 365 11.00 7.94 -18.51
N ASP A 366 10.48 7.54 -17.34
CA ASP A 366 9.40 6.56 -17.24
C ASP A 366 8.01 7.23 -17.16
N VAL A 367 7.96 8.56 -17.08
CA VAL A 367 6.71 9.35 -17.00
C VAL A 367 5.97 9.31 -18.34
N SER A 368 5.26 8.22 -18.59
CA SER A 368 4.50 7.92 -19.81
C SER A 368 3.14 8.63 -19.84
N ALA A 369 3.15 9.96 -20.04
CA ALA A 369 1.96 10.83 -19.97
C ALA A 369 1.17 10.73 -18.65
N GLY A 370 1.79 10.20 -17.60
CA GLY A 370 1.17 9.98 -16.29
C GLY A 370 0.34 8.71 -16.20
N ALA A 371 0.50 7.70 -17.07
CA ALA A 371 -0.24 6.44 -16.96
C ALA A 371 -0.08 5.80 -15.56
N SER A 372 -1.16 5.25 -15.02
CA SER A 372 -1.24 4.66 -13.66
C SER A 372 -0.57 3.30 -13.52
N ASP A 373 0.40 2.95 -14.37
CA ASP A 373 1.10 1.67 -14.25
C ASP A 373 1.96 1.66 -12.97
N LEU A 374 1.52 0.93 -11.96
CA LEU A 374 2.23 0.83 -10.69
C LEU A 374 3.61 0.18 -10.84
N ASN A 375 3.89 -0.51 -11.95
CA ASN A 375 5.15 -1.21 -12.19
C ASN A 375 6.34 -0.29 -12.49
N ILE A 376 6.09 0.92 -12.99
CA ILE A 376 7.12 1.93 -13.25
C ILE A 376 7.40 2.82 -12.03
N HIS A 377 6.60 2.65 -10.98
CA HIS A 377 6.83 3.27 -9.68
C HIS A 377 7.62 2.33 -8.78
N HIS A 378 8.67 2.87 -8.16
CA HIS A 378 9.56 2.08 -7.31
C HIS A 378 9.55 2.63 -5.88
N PRO A 379 9.62 1.77 -4.85
CA PRO A 379 9.85 2.22 -3.47
C PRO A 379 11.13 3.03 -3.41
N LEU A 380 11.10 4.19 -2.75
CA LEU A 380 12.28 5.06 -2.64
C LEU A 380 13.47 4.29 -2.04
N PHE A 381 13.20 3.46 -1.03
CA PHE A 381 14.25 2.73 -0.31
C PHE A 381 14.42 1.29 -0.80
N GLY A 382 13.93 0.96 -2.01
CA GLY A 382 13.99 -0.39 -2.56
C GLY A 382 15.40 -0.97 -2.74
N ALA A 383 16.43 -0.11 -2.82
CA ALA A 383 17.83 -0.52 -2.96
C ALA A 383 18.40 -1.23 -1.72
N VAL A 384 17.83 -1.00 -0.54
CA VAL A 384 18.29 -1.58 0.73
C VAL A 384 17.40 -2.72 1.23
N PHE A 385 16.35 -3.06 0.48
CA PHE A 385 15.53 -4.23 0.81
C PHE A 385 16.33 -5.51 0.64
N THR A 386 16.18 -6.42 1.59
CA THR A 386 16.81 -7.74 1.56
C THR A 386 16.07 -8.73 0.69
N SER A 387 14.76 -8.52 0.48
CA SER A 387 13.88 -9.32 -0.38
C SER A 387 12.69 -8.48 -0.84
N TYR A 388 12.14 -8.81 -2.01
CA TYR A 388 10.84 -8.29 -2.44
C TYR A 388 9.66 -9.12 -1.99
N VAL A 389 9.88 -10.39 -1.69
CA VAL A 389 8.86 -11.26 -1.10
C VAL A 389 9.10 -11.28 0.41
N PRO A 390 8.16 -10.74 1.22
CA PRO A 390 8.24 -10.82 2.67
C PRO A 390 8.36 -12.27 3.14
N ASN A 391 9.19 -12.54 4.16
CA ASN A 391 9.28 -13.85 4.79
C ASN A 391 9.11 -13.69 6.31
N PRO A 392 7.95 -14.04 6.90
CA PRO A 392 6.80 -14.68 6.26
C PRO A 392 5.99 -13.74 5.34
N THR A 393 5.30 -14.32 4.35
CA THR A 393 4.27 -13.69 3.51
C THR A 393 2.89 -13.94 4.11
N TYR A 394 2.09 -12.90 4.31
CA TYR A 394 0.71 -13.01 4.79
C TYR A 394 -0.31 -12.97 3.64
N ILE A 395 -1.28 -13.89 3.68
CA ILE A 395 -2.37 -14.04 2.70
C ILE A 395 -3.71 -13.73 3.38
N ASP A 396 -4.54 -12.94 2.71
CA ASP A 396 -5.90 -12.60 3.11
C ASP A 396 -6.76 -12.54 1.86
N ALA A 397 -7.55 -13.57 1.60
CA ALA A 397 -8.33 -13.65 0.37
C ALA A 397 -9.45 -12.60 0.30
N ASP A 398 -9.88 -12.10 1.46
CA ASP A 398 -11.00 -11.17 1.58
C ASP A 398 -10.57 -9.72 1.34
N ASN A 399 -9.39 -9.34 1.87
CA ASN A 399 -8.93 -7.94 1.89
C ASN A 399 -7.52 -7.73 1.32
N GLY A 400 -6.78 -8.81 1.03
CA GLY A 400 -5.45 -8.75 0.45
C GLY A 400 -5.49 -8.41 -1.05
N GLU A 401 -4.34 -8.00 -1.58
CA GLU A 401 -4.20 -7.67 -2.99
C GLU A 401 -2.89 -8.19 -3.58
N ASP A 402 -2.96 -8.79 -4.76
CA ASP A 402 -1.82 -9.37 -5.46
C ASP A 402 -1.02 -8.29 -6.23
N ILE A 403 -0.22 -7.55 -5.46
CA ILE A 403 0.63 -6.45 -5.95
C ILE A 403 2.11 -6.72 -5.68
N ARG A 404 2.99 -6.04 -6.42
CA ARG A 404 4.45 -6.27 -6.43
C ARG A 404 5.11 -6.40 -5.05
N PHE A 405 4.66 -5.67 -4.02
CA PHE A 405 5.25 -5.70 -2.67
C PHE A 405 4.23 -6.12 -1.59
N CYS A 406 3.22 -6.93 -1.96
CA CYS A 406 2.33 -7.54 -0.97
C CYS A 406 3.03 -8.64 -0.16
N GLY A 407 2.35 -9.06 0.91
CA GLY A 407 2.74 -10.15 1.80
C GLY A 407 3.17 -9.66 3.18
N THR A 408 3.22 -8.36 3.41
CA THR A 408 3.54 -7.82 4.74
C THR A 408 2.28 -7.81 5.61
N ILE A 409 2.41 -7.46 6.89
CA ILE A 409 1.24 -7.39 7.78
C ILE A 409 0.29 -6.26 7.35
N LYS A 410 0.84 -5.12 6.88
CA LYS A 410 0.03 -3.98 6.42
C LYS A 410 -0.53 -4.16 5.01
N ASN A 411 0.24 -4.79 4.11
CA ASN A 411 -0.13 -5.02 2.72
C ASN A 411 -0.10 -6.51 2.43
N LYS A 412 -1.15 -7.25 2.81
CA LYS A 412 -1.24 -8.69 2.60
C LYS A 412 -1.47 -9.03 1.12
N CYS A 413 -0.98 -10.17 0.66
CA CYS A 413 -1.34 -10.68 -0.68
C CYS A 413 -2.74 -11.31 -0.65
N GLN A 414 -3.37 -11.42 -1.81
CA GLN A 414 -4.68 -12.04 -1.96
C GLN A 414 -4.56 -13.56 -2.10
N THR A 415 -3.61 -14.04 -2.89
CA THR A 415 -3.48 -15.46 -3.21
C THR A 415 -2.13 -16.06 -2.85
N ILE A 416 -2.13 -17.36 -2.53
CA ILE A 416 -0.93 -18.15 -2.31
C ILE A 416 -0.17 -18.32 -3.64
N GLY A 417 -0.90 -18.57 -4.73
CA GLY A 417 -0.34 -18.72 -6.08
C GLY A 417 0.56 -17.54 -6.44
N PHE A 418 0.03 -16.32 -6.35
CA PHE A 418 0.80 -15.10 -6.61
C PHE A 418 2.03 -14.98 -5.72
N ALA A 419 1.93 -15.32 -4.43
CA ALA A 419 3.08 -15.29 -3.54
C ALA A 419 4.21 -16.25 -3.97
N THR A 420 3.86 -17.46 -4.41
CA THR A 420 4.84 -18.50 -4.78
C THR A 420 5.52 -18.27 -6.14
N GLU A 421 4.88 -17.55 -7.05
CA GLU A 421 5.39 -17.32 -8.41
C GLU A 421 6.40 -16.15 -8.50
N ARG A 422 6.58 -15.40 -7.41
CA ARG A 422 7.40 -14.19 -7.40
C ARG A 422 8.89 -14.48 -7.33
N ASP A 423 9.67 -13.57 -7.90
CA ASP A 423 11.12 -13.49 -7.68
C ASP A 423 11.41 -12.64 -6.42
N PRO A 424 11.98 -13.23 -5.36
CA PRO A 424 12.30 -12.50 -4.15
C PRO A 424 13.55 -11.62 -4.28
N THR A 425 14.30 -11.71 -5.39
CA THR A 425 15.56 -10.96 -5.58
C THR A 425 15.33 -9.44 -5.58
N PRO A 426 15.96 -8.69 -4.65
CA PRO A 426 15.84 -7.22 -4.58
C PRO A 426 16.61 -6.51 -5.71
N LEU A 427 16.40 -5.19 -5.88
CA LEU A 427 17.10 -4.36 -6.88
C LEU A 427 18.62 -4.28 -6.67
N SER A 428 19.12 -4.60 -5.47
CA SER A 428 20.55 -4.74 -5.22
C SER A 428 21.17 -5.91 -6.01
N GLY A 429 20.35 -6.87 -6.45
CA GLY A 429 20.76 -8.11 -7.10
C GLY A 429 21.36 -9.14 -6.11
N ILE A 430 21.40 -8.82 -4.81
CA ILE A 430 21.87 -9.75 -3.79
C ILE A 430 20.73 -10.71 -3.46
N VAL A 431 20.88 -11.96 -3.87
CA VAL A 431 19.90 -13.01 -3.62
C VAL A 431 19.70 -13.20 -2.09
N PRO A 432 18.45 -13.20 -1.58
CA PRO A 432 18.16 -13.48 -0.18
C PRO A 432 18.80 -14.79 0.29
N THR A 433 19.27 -14.82 1.55
CA THR A 433 19.86 -16.03 2.15
C THR A 433 18.82 -17.01 2.68
N ASP A 434 17.54 -16.64 2.64
CA ASP A 434 16.43 -17.47 3.10
C ASP A 434 16.43 -18.84 2.40
N LEU A 435 16.45 -19.88 3.22
CA LEU A 435 16.39 -21.27 2.75
C LEU A 435 14.97 -21.81 2.71
N ILE A 436 14.03 -21.11 3.35
CA ILE A 436 12.66 -21.54 3.61
C ILE A 436 11.76 -20.31 3.55
N TYR A 437 10.72 -20.35 2.72
CA TYR A 437 9.70 -19.29 2.65
C TYR A 437 8.43 -19.73 3.37
N SER A 438 7.99 -18.93 4.34
CA SER A 438 6.75 -19.18 5.07
C SER A 438 5.62 -18.30 4.55
N ILE A 439 4.48 -18.91 4.27
CA ILE A 439 3.23 -18.29 3.86
C ILE A 439 2.20 -18.53 4.97
N ILE A 440 1.58 -17.46 5.45
CA ILE A 440 0.65 -17.47 6.56
C ILE A 440 -0.73 -17.01 6.06
N MET A 441 -1.70 -17.90 6.09
CA MET A 441 -3.09 -17.61 5.79
C MET A 441 -3.78 -16.97 7.00
N THR A 442 -4.41 -15.82 6.77
CA THR A 442 -5.16 -15.08 7.80
C THR A 442 -6.68 -15.21 7.65
N THR A 443 -7.14 -15.64 6.48
CA THR A 443 -8.55 -15.97 6.18
C THR A 443 -8.63 -17.27 5.38
N ASN A 444 -9.85 -17.81 5.21
CA ASN A 444 -10.09 -18.88 4.26
C ASN A 444 -9.94 -18.36 2.82
N THR A 445 -9.68 -19.23 1.86
CA THR A 445 -9.60 -18.87 0.44
C THR A 445 -10.36 -19.85 -0.44
N GLU A 446 -11.01 -19.34 -1.48
CA GLU A 446 -11.54 -20.10 -2.61
C GLU A 446 -10.87 -19.68 -3.93
N LEU A 447 -9.80 -18.88 -3.86
CA LEU A 447 -9.17 -18.23 -5.03
C LEU A 447 -7.97 -19.03 -5.57
N ASP A 448 -7.44 -19.95 -4.78
CA ASP A 448 -6.20 -20.66 -5.08
C ASP A 448 -6.43 -22.01 -5.78
N ASN A 449 -5.73 -22.21 -6.90
CA ASN A 449 -5.60 -23.49 -7.61
C ASN A 449 -4.27 -23.51 -8.38
N ASP A 450 -3.84 -24.70 -8.84
CA ASP A 450 -2.67 -24.90 -9.70
C ASP A 450 -1.33 -24.35 -9.17
N ILE A 451 -1.10 -24.44 -7.86
CA ILE A 451 0.14 -23.98 -7.23
C ILE A 451 1.26 -24.99 -7.46
N GLN A 452 2.35 -24.52 -8.10
CA GLN A 452 3.51 -25.33 -8.45
C GLN A 452 4.68 -25.09 -7.49
N VAL A 453 5.21 -26.17 -6.90
CA VAL A 453 6.42 -26.12 -6.06
C VAL A 453 7.52 -26.98 -6.69
N ILE A 454 8.47 -26.32 -7.32
CA ILE A 454 9.61 -26.92 -8.03
C ILE A 454 10.93 -26.36 -7.48
N SER A 455 12.08 -26.79 -8.03
CA SER A 455 13.39 -26.45 -7.45
C SER A 455 13.74 -24.95 -7.49
N SER A 456 13.06 -24.16 -8.34
CA SER A 456 13.24 -22.72 -8.47
C SER A 456 12.18 -21.85 -7.79
N THR A 457 11.08 -22.44 -7.29
CA THR A 457 10.02 -21.67 -6.61
C THR A 457 10.62 -20.93 -5.42
N LEU A 458 10.50 -19.59 -5.39
CA LEU A 458 11.14 -18.73 -4.39
C LEU A 458 12.62 -19.09 -4.15
N LEU A 459 13.38 -19.25 -5.25
CA LEU A 459 14.83 -19.55 -5.34
C LEU A 459 15.29 -20.97 -4.98
N LYS A 460 14.62 -21.65 -4.03
CA LYS A 460 15.08 -22.95 -3.49
C LYS A 460 14.02 -24.05 -3.50
N GLY A 461 12.78 -23.72 -3.79
CA GLY A 461 11.68 -24.66 -3.83
C GLY A 461 11.18 -25.12 -2.46
N TYR A 462 11.59 -24.48 -1.36
CA TYR A 462 11.13 -24.84 -0.01
C TYR A 462 10.10 -23.83 0.48
N VAL A 463 8.83 -24.24 0.49
CA VAL A 463 7.69 -23.44 0.91
C VAL A 463 6.95 -24.09 2.08
N ILE A 464 6.62 -23.30 3.10
CA ILE A 464 5.74 -23.67 4.21
C ILE A 464 4.46 -22.85 4.07
N ILE A 465 3.29 -23.49 4.08
CA ILE A 465 1.98 -22.83 4.10
C ILE A 465 1.27 -23.23 5.38
N GLN A 466 0.81 -22.23 6.14
CA GLN A 466 0.20 -22.45 7.45
C GLN A 466 -0.93 -21.48 7.75
N SER A 467 -1.81 -21.87 8.68
CA SER A 467 -2.76 -20.96 9.32
C SER A 467 -2.06 -19.96 10.25
N ILE A 468 -2.62 -18.77 10.43
CA ILE A 468 -2.09 -17.72 11.33
C ILE A 468 -1.95 -18.15 12.79
N GLU A 469 -2.81 -19.05 13.26
CA GLU A 469 -2.75 -19.59 14.61
C GLU A 469 -1.71 -20.74 14.66
N GLN A 470 -0.71 -20.62 15.54
CA GLN A 470 0.35 -21.62 15.68
C GLN A 470 -0.23 -22.98 16.06
N ILE A 471 0.33 -24.06 15.49
CA ILE A 471 0.05 -25.44 15.90
C ILE A 471 0.20 -25.51 17.43
N PRO A 472 -0.87 -25.83 18.18
CA PRO A 472 -0.80 -25.93 19.61
C PRO A 472 0.23 -27.01 20.02
N LYS A 473 0.85 -26.82 21.18
CA LYS A 473 1.67 -27.89 21.78
C LYS A 473 0.75 -29.07 22.11
N GLU A 474 1.31 -30.29 22.08
CA GLU A 474 0.55 -31.52 22.38
C GLU A 474 -0.39 -31.35 23.59
N GLY A 475 -1.70 -31.46 23.35
CA GLY A 475 -2.74 -31.39 24.38
C GLY A 475 -3.80 -30.31 24.20
N ASP A 476 -3.62 -29.34 23.30
CA ASP A 476 -4.63 -28.31 22.98
C ASP A 476 -5.17 -28.51 21.54
N ASP A 477 -6.42 -28.96 21.39
CA ASP A 477 -7.02 -29.31 20.08
C ASP A 477 -7.87 -28.18 19.46
N ILE A 478 -7.83 -26.96 20.01
CA ILE A 478 -8.78 -25.90 19.65
C ILE A 478 -8.04 -24.67 19.12
N TYR A 479 -7.83 -24.66 17.82
CA TYR A 479 -7.45 -23.48 17.05
C TYR A 479 -8.12 -23.52 15.67
N ASN A 480 -8.32 -22.36 15.07
CA ASN A 480 -9.01 -22.24 13.80
C ASN A 480 -8.06 -22.53 12.64
N LYS A 481 -8.30 -23.66 11.97
CA LYS A 481 -7.61 -24.02 10.71
C LYS A 481 -8.23 -23.25 9.56
N GLN A 482 -7.42 -22.47 8.86
CA GLN A 482 -7.83 -21.81 7.63
C GLN A 482 -8.06 -22.86 6.53
N SER A 483 -9.13 -22.66 5.77
CA SER A 483 -9.57 -23.56 4.72
C SER A 483 -9.13 -23.08 3.35
N ILE A 484 -8.63 -23.98 2.53
CA ILE A 484 -8.45 -23.78 1.08
C ILE A 484 -9.56 -24.58 0.39
N GLN A 485 -10.55 -23.88 -0.14
CA GLN A 485 -11.75 -24.46 -0.75
C GLN A 485 -11.55 -24.62 -2.25
N THR A 486 -11.74 -25.83 -2.74
CA THR A 486 -11.35 -26.22 -4.10
C THR A 486 -12.46 -26.93 -4.88
N SER A 487 -13.65 -27.06 -4.29
CA SER A 487 -14.79 -27.79 -4.86
C SER A 487 -15.35 -27.22 -6.17
N SER A 488 -14.91 -26.03 -6.59
CA SER A 488 -15.22 -25.43 -7.89
C SER A 488 -14.19 -25.72 -8.99
N TYR A 489 -12.99 -26.21 -8.64
CA TYR A 489 -11.87 -26.36 -9.57
C TYR A 489 -11.72 -27.78 -10.12
N SER A 490 -11.14 -27.90 -11.32
CA SER A 490 -10.83 -29.21 -11.93
C SER A 490 -9.33 -29.52 -12.03
N SER A 491 -8.47 -28.52 -11.78
CA SER A 491 -7.02 -28.64 -11.71
C SER A 491 -6.56 -29.02 -10.30
N SER A 492 -5.38 -29.63 -10.19
CA SER A 492 -4.74 -29.87 -8.89
C SER A 492 -4.58 -28.55 -8.12
N LEU A 493 -4.73 -28.57 -6.79
CA LEU A 493 -4.38 -27.43 -5.94
C LEU A 493 -2.87 -27.30 -5.84
N PHE A 494 -2.18 -28.38 -5.48
CA PHE A 494 -0.72 -28.39 -5.36
C PHE A 494 -0.10 -29.42 -6.28
N THR A 495 0.96 -29.03 -6.98
CA THR A 495 1.83 -29.94 -7.74
C THR A 495 3.27 -29.73 -7.31
N VAL A 496 3.87 -30.77 -6.72
CA VAL A 496 5.24 -30.74 -6.22
C VAL A 496 6.10 -31.66 -7.08
N GLY A 497 7.13 -31.08 -7.70
CA GLY A 497 8.00 -31.75 -8.65
C GLY A 497 9.47 -31.39 -8.44
N GLU A 498 10.34 -31.98 -9.26
CA GLU A 498 11.79 -31.74 -9.19
C GLU A 498 12.36 -32.00 -7.78
N ASN A 499 12.89 -30.97 -7.12
CA ASN A 499 13.36 -31.01 -5.74
C ASN A 499 12.55 -30.04 -4.86
N GLY A 500 11.32 -29.73 -5.24
CA GLY A 500 10.41 -28.91 -4.45
C GLY A 500 10.08 -29.58 -3.11
N HIS A 501 9.99 -28.76 -2.06
CA HIS A 501 9.65 -29.16 -0.71
C HIS A 501 8.49 -28.29 -0.21
N LEU A 502 7.34 -28.91 0.06
CA LEU A 502 6.14 -28.24 0.54
C LEU A 502 5.76 -28.74 1.93
N GLU A 503 5.58 -27.82 2.88
CA GLU A 503 4.98 -28.13 4.18
C GLU A 503 3.62 -27.48 4.32
N LEU A 504 2.61 -28.28 4.67
CA LEU A 504 1.24 -27.84 4.93
C LEU A 504 0.94 -28.04 6.41
N LEU A 505 0.69 -26.94 7.11
CA LEU A 505 0.60 -26.91 8.58
C LEU A 505 -0.75 -26.36 9.05
N GLY A 506 -1.56 -27.18 9.71
CA GLY A 506 -2.77 -26.69 10.36
C GLY A 506 -3.83 -26.14 9.41
N LEU A 507 -3.96 -26.73 8.23
CA LEU A 507 -4.89 -26.29 7.18
C LEU A 507 -6.09 -27.24 7.05
N GLN A 508 -7.19 -26.73 6.50
CA GLN A 508 -8.34 -27.54 6.10
C GLN A 508 -8.50 -27.54 4.58
N PHE A 509 -8.81 -28.71 4.02
CA PHE A 509 -9.05 -28.92 2.60
C PHE A 509 -10.36 -29.65 2.39
N ASP A 510 -11.01 -29.39 1.25
CA ASP A 510 -12.16 -30.14 0.75
C ASP A 510 -11.74 -31.12 -0.36
N ASN A 511 -12.23 -30.95 -1.58
CA ASN A 511 -11.91 -31.73 -2.77
C ASN A 511 -12.08 -30.84 -3.99
N LEU A 512 -11.60 -31.30 -5.14
CA LEU A 512 -11.89 -30.66 -6.41
C LEU A 512 -13.36 -30.88 -6.81
N ALA A 513 -13.81 -30.18 -7.84
CA ALA A 513 -15.11 -30.42 -8.45
C ALA A 513 -15.31 -31.91 -8.76
N GLN A 514 -16.53 -32.40 -8.58
CA GLN A 514 -16.83 -33.84 -8.69
C GLN A 514 -16.29 -34.47 -9.99
N ALA A 515 -16.46 -33.79 -11.13
CA ALA A 515 -16.03 -34.25 -12.45
C ALA A 515 -14.53 -34.04 -12.75
N ALA A 516 -13.76 -33.48 -11.81
CA ALA A 516 -12.33 -33.32 -11.94
C ALA A 516 -11.65 -34.70 -12.09
N THR A 517 -10.66 -34.76 -12.98
CA THR A 517 -9.83 -35.95 -13.18
C THR A 517 -8.42 -35.79 -12.60
N ALA A 518 -8.04 -34.57 -12.25
CA ALA A 518 -6.78 -34.28 -11.56
C ALA A 518 -6.93 -34.62 -10.06
N PRO A 519 -5.86 -35.04 -9.38
CA PRO A 519 -5.87 -35.18 -7.93
C PRO A 519 -5.80 -33.80 -7.25
N LEU A 520 -6.25 -33.68 -5.99
CA LEU A 520 -6.12 -32.42 -5.25
C LEU A 520 -4.65 -32.02 -5.04
N ILE A 521 -3.79 -32.99 -4.68
CA ILE A 521 -2.35 -32.81 -4.46
C ILE A 521 -1.59 -33.85 -5.28
N THR A 522 -0.62 -33.39 -6.06
CA THR A 522 0.29 -34.25 -6.84
C THR A 522 1.71 -34.12 -6.33
N ILE A 523 2.39 -35.26 -6.17
CA ILE A 523 3.84 -35.34 -6.08
C ILE A 523 4.35 -36.26 -7.18
N SER A 524 5.36 -35.81 -7.94
CA SER A 524 5.86 -36.60 -9.06
C SER A 524 7.35 -36.43 -9.33
N THR A 525 7.99 -37.52 -9.75
CA THR A 525 9.37 -37.54 -10.26
C THR A 525 9.41 -38.05 -11.69
N ILE A 526 10.27 -37.44 -12.52
CA ILE A 526 10.55 -37.91 -13.88
C ILE A 526 11.73 -38.89 -13.92
N ASN A 527 12.58 -38.89 -12.88
CA ASN A 527 13.72 -39.80 -12.73
C ASN A 527 14.12 -39.98 -11.25
N ASN A 528 15.05 -40.90 -10.98
CA ASN A 528 15.49 -41.26 -9.63
C ASN A 528 16.46 -40.25 -8.97
N ASN A 529 16.79 -39.14 -9.63
CA ASN A 529 17.64 -38.06 -9.09
C ASN A 529 16.82 -36.91 -8.49
N GLN A 530 15.52 -36.86 -8.76
CA GLN A 530 14.59 -35.91 -8.19
C GLN A 530 14.05 -36.43 -6.86
N ASN A 531 13.93 -35.54 -5.88
CA ASN A 531 13.45 -35.89 -4.55
C ASN A 531 12.46 -34.85 -4.01
N PRO A 532 11.29 -34.70 -4.65
CA PRO A 532 10.26 -33.82 -4.15
C PRO A 532 9.76 -34.34 -2.80
N ASN A 533 9.32 -33.44 -1.95
CA ASN A 533 8.92 -33.75 -0.59
C ASN A 533 7.68 -32.95 -0.20
N ILE A 534 6.71 -33.64 0.38
CA ILE A 534 5.55 -33.02 1.01
C ILE A 534 5.50 -33.45 2.48
N THR A 535 5.37 -32.49 3.39
CA THR A 535 5.01 -32.73 4.78
C THR A 535 3.62 -32.15 5.06
N ILE A 536 2.70 -32.98 5.55
CA ILE A 536 1.36 -32.55 5.96
C ILE A 536 1.24 -32.80 7.46
N ASN A 537 1.04 -31.73 8.22
CA ASN A 537 1.05 -31.79 9.68
C ASN A 537 -0.16 -31.07 10.25
N ASP A 538 -0.95 -31.80 11.04
CA ASP A 538 -2.15 -31.30 11.70
C ASP A 538 -3.20 -30.72 10.72
N CYS A 539 -3.27 -31.26 9.50
CA CYS A 539 -4.27 -30.85 8.51
C CYS A 539 -5.54 -31.69 8.59
N LYS A 540 -6.62 -31.17 8.02
CA LYS A 540 -7.90 -31.86 7.90
C LYS A 540 -8.39 -31.87 6.46
N PHE A 541 -8.73 -33.04 5.95
CA PHE A 541 -9.39 -33.23 4.66
C PHE A 541 -10.80 -33.73 4.94
N ASN A 542 -11.81 -33.00 4.46
CA ASN A 542 -13.19 -33.43 4.55
C ASN A 542 -13.95 -33.06 3.28
N GLN A 543 -14.62 -34.03 2.65
CA GLN A 543 -15.35 -33.80 1.40
C GLN A 543 -16.36 -32.66 1.54
N ASP A 544 -16.50 -31.85 0.49
CA ASP A 544 -17.44 -30.76 0.43
C ASP A 544 -18.88 -31.28 0.65
N VAL A 545 -19.68 -30.47 1.35
CA VAL A 545 -21.01 -30.89 1.82
C VAL A 545 -21.95 -31.18 0.65
N ALA A 546 -21.83 -30.46 -0.47
CA ALA A 546 -22.72 -30.65 -1.61
C ALA A 546 -22.49 -32.01 -2.26
N SER A 547 -21.23 -32.38 -2.54
CA SER A 547 -20.87 -33.68 -3.12
C SER A 547 -21.17 -34.83 -2.16
N TYR A 548 -20.92 -34.66 -0.86
CA TYR A 548 -21.19 -35.73 0.11
C TYR A 548 -22.70 -35.96 0.33
N SER A 549 -23.50 -34.89 0.44
CA SER A 549 -24.94 -34.96 0.69
C SER A 549 -25.76 -35.51 -0.47
N LEU A 550 -25.24 -35.39 -1.70
CA LEU A 550 -25.84 -35.96 -2.91
C LEU A 550 -25.49 -37.45 -3.09
N GLU A 551 -24.76 -38.07 -2.15
CA GLU A 551 -24.23 -39.45 -2.28
C GLU A 551 -23.40 -39.62 -3.57
N THR A 552 -22.80 -38.53 -4.05
CA THR A 552 -22.01 -38.52 -5.28
C THR A 552 -20.55 -38.83 -5.00
N ASN A 553 -20.03 -39.80 -5.74
CA ASN A 553 -18.64 -40.19 -5.67
C ASN A 553 -17.74 -39.20 -6.43
N LEU A 554 -16.53 -38.97 -5.93
CA LEU A 554 -15.48 -38.20 -6.58
C LEU A 554 -14.76 -39.03 -7.64
N GLN A 555 -14.48 -38.44 -8.81
CA GLN A 555 -13.76 -39.09 -9.90
C GLN A 555 -12.24 -38.89 -9.82
N HIS A 556 -11.74 -38.39 -8.69
CA HIS A 556 -10.35 -38.06 -8.44
C HIS A 556 -9.88 -38.48 -7.04
N THR A 557 -8.57 -38.73 -6.89
CA THR A 557 -7.91 -38.96 -5.60
C THR A 557 -7.57 -37.63 -4.92
N LEU A 558 -7.42 -37.62 -3.59
CA LEU A 558 -6.93 -36.42 -2.90
C LEU A 558 -5.44 -36.26 -3.10
N ILE A 559 -4.66 -37.33 -2.90
CA ILE A 559 -3.21 -37.28 -3.05
C ILE A 559 -2.77 -38.34 -4.05
N SER A 560 -2.01 -37.91 -5.06
CA SER A 560 -1.37 -38.80 -6.04
C SER A 560 0.14 -38.72 -5.90
N ILE A 561 0.78 -39.86 -5.65
CA ILE A 561 2.24 -40.00 -5.53
C ILE A 561 2.76 -40.80 -6.72
N ASN A 562 3.72 -40.24 -7.45
CA ASN A 562 4.44 -40.91 -8.52
C ASN A 562 5.96 -40.70 -8.32
N GLY A 563 6.51 -41.38 -7.31
CA GLY A 563 7.83 -41.10 -6.75
C GLY A 563 7.86 -39.91 -5.78
N GLY A 564 8.97 -39.78 -5.02
CA GLY A 564 9.16 -38.73 -4.02
C GLY A 564 8.76 -39.14 -2.60
N ASN A 565 8.69 -38.17 -1.68
CA ASN A 565 8.37 -38.42 -0.27
C ASN A 565 7.13 -37.67 0.19
N LEU A 566 6.25 -38.37 0.90
CA LEU A 566 5.13 -37.78 1.64
C LEU A 566 5.21 -38.21 3.10
N LEU A 567 5.29 -37.23 4.00
CA LEU A 567 5.19 -37.41 5.45
C LEU A 567 3.89 -36.80 5.96
N MET A 568 3.06 -37.59 6.64
CA MET A 568 1.80 -37.14 7.24
C MET A 568 1.78 -37.36 8.74
N LYS A 569 1.41 -36.32 9.50
CA LYS A 569 1.36 -36.31 10.96
C LYS A 569 0.08 -35.66 11.48
N ARG A 570 -0.57 -36.24 12.50
CA ARG A 570 -1.80 -35.69 13.11
C ARG A 570 -2.86 -35.28 12.07
N THR A 571 -2.91 -35.93 10.91
CA THR A 571 -3.80 -35.54 9.82
C THR A 571 -5.10 -36.34 9.87
N LEU A 572 -6.23 -35.66 9.74
CA LEU A 572 -7.56 -36.26 9.68
C LEU A 572 -8.07 -36.25 8.24
N ILE A 573 -8.34 -37.43 7.66
CA ILE A 573 -9.05 -37.58 6.39
C ILE A 573 -10.40 -38.24 6.70
N VAL A 574 -11.50 -37.57 6.36
CA VAL A 574 -12.83 -38.02 6.79
C VAL A 574 -13.90 -37.82 5.70
N LYS A 575 -14.81 -38.81 5.61
CA LYS A 575 -16.03 -38.76 4.78
C LYS A 575 -15.75 -38.53 3.29
N TYR A 576 -14.96 -39.41 2.67
CA TYR A 576 -14.74 -39.38 1.22
C TYR A 576 -15.33 -40.60 0.53
N LYS A 577 -15.97 -40.39 -0.62
CA LYS A 577 -16.45 -41.45 -1.51
C LYS A 577 -15.86 -41.27 -2.91
N PHE A 578 -15.29 -42.33 -3.49
CA PHE A 578 -14.57 -42.29 -4.77
C PHE A 578 -15.15 -43.31 -5.77
N ASP A 579 -15.30 -42.94 -7.05
CA ASP A 579 -15.77 -43.82 -8.14
C ASP A 579 -14.68 -44.18 -9.17
N ASP A 580 -15.03 -45.10 -10.07
CA ASP A 580 -14.21 -45.52 -11.23
C ASP A 580 -14.49 -44.68 -12.50
N GLY A 581 -14.76 -43.39 -12.35
CA GLY A 581 -15.11 -42.46 -13.43
C GLY A 581 -14.04 -42.29 -14.52
N LYS A 582 -13.88 -43.30 -15.39
CA LYS A 582 -13.08 -43.39 -16.64
C LYS A 582 -11.57 -43.69 -16.51
N ARG A 583 -11.26 -45.00 -16.56
CA ARG A 583 -10.10 -45.63 -17.26
C ARG A 583 -8.69 -45.53 -16.67
N SER A 584 -8.48 -45.21 -15.39
CA SER A 584 -7.15 -45.38 -14.76
C SER A 584 -7.17 -45.80 -13.27
N GLY A 585 -8.26 -46.40 -12.80
CA GLY A 585 -8.30 -47.31 -11.64
C GLY A 585 -7.52 -46.92 -10.40
N LYS A 586 -7.79 -45.75 -9.78
CA LYS A 586 -7.06 -45.25 -8.61
C LYS A 586 -7.93 -44.43 -7.63
N GLY A 587 -9.15 -44.88 -7.35
CA GLY A 587 -10.15 -44.18 -6.52
C GLY A 587 -9.94 -44.32 -5.01
N ALA A 588 -8.75 -44.02 -4.49
CA ALA A 588 -8.46 -44.01 -3.05
C ALA A 588 -8.27 -42.57 -2.54
N ALA A 589 -8.26 -42.35 -1.22
CA ALA A 589 -7.87 -41.04 -0.70
C ALA A 589 -6.39 -40.73 -1.01
N ILE A 590 -5.52 -41.74 -0.93
CA ILE A 590 -4.12 -41.68 -1.36
C ILE A 590 -3.87 -42.78 -2.37
N ASN A 591 -3.42 -42.40 -3.56
CA ASN A 591 -2.95 -43.32 -4.57
C ASN A 591 -1.45 -43.12 -4.80
N ALA A 592 -0.65 -44.15 -4.52
CA ALA A 592 0.80 -44.07 -4.51
C ALA A 592 1.48 -45.09 -5.43
N ASP A 593 2.41 -44.61 -6.25
CA ASP A 593 3.42 -45.39 -6.96
C ASP A 593 4.79 -45.05 -6.35
N LEU A 594 5.27 -45.95 -5.49
CA LEU A 594 6.47 -45.80 -4.67
C LEU A 594 7.63 -46.54 -5.32
N LYS A 595 8.41 -45.78 -6.10
CA LYS A 595 9.62 -46.24 -6.78
C LYS A 595 10.81 -46.25 -5.81
N GLN A 596 11.98 -46.67 -6.28
CA GLN A 596 13.22 -46.64 -5.51
C GLN A 596 13.44 -45.27 -4.82
N LYS A 597 13.77 -45.27 -3.53
CA LYS A 597 13.94 -44.10 -2.64
C LYS A 597 12.68 -43.30 -2.31
N SER A 598 11.51 -43.70 -2.82
CA SER A 598 10.25 -43.02 -2.48
C SER A 598 9.73 -43.51 -1.14
N LEU A 599 9.21 -42.60 -0.32
CA LEU A 599 8.69 -42.90 1.02
C LEU A 599 7.30 -42.27 1.21
N LEU A 600 6.30 -43.10 1.48
CA LEU A 600 5.04 -42.65 2.07
C LEU A 600 5.04 -43.04 3.56
N LYS A 601 5.14 -42.04 4.43
CA LYS A 601 5.15 -42.24 5.89
C LYS A 601 3.98 -41.53 6.54
N ILE A 602 3.17 -42.26 7.28
CA ILE A 602 2.01 -41.72 8.00
C ILE A 602 2.15 -42.12 9.46
N ASN A 603 2.16 -41.11 10.35
CA ASN A 603 2.35 -41.35 11.77
C ASN A 603 1.58 -40.37 12.67
N ASP A 604 1.94 -40.39 13.96
CA ASP A 604 1.55 -39.41 14.97
C ASP A 604 0.00 -39.23 15.04
N SER A 605 -0.73 -40.33 15.24
CA SER A 605 -2.20 -40.36 15.39
C SER A 605 -3.02 -39.85 14.19
N SER A 606 -2.46 -39.88 12.99
CA SER A 606 -3.24 -39.61 11.76
C SER A 606 -4.38 -40.62 11.60
N SER A 607 -5.51 -40.17 11.06
CA SER A 607 -6.72 -41.00 10.93
C SER A 607 -7.43 -40.88 9.59
N PHE A 608 -7.96 -42.01 9.11
CA PHE A 608 -8.79 -42.15 7.92
C PHE A 608 -10.15 -42.70 8.34
N ASN A 609 -11.21 -41.91 8.20
CA ASN A 609 -12.53 -42.25 8.71
C ASN A 609 -13.55 -42.21 7.57
N ASN A 610 -14.20 -43.35 7.30
CA ASN A 610 -15.21 -43.50 6.25
C ASN A 610 -14.70 -43.07 4.86
N CYS A 611 -13.50 -43.53 4.48
CA CYS A 611 -13.01 -43.42 3.11
C CYS A 611 -13.48 -44.63 2.30
N ILE A 612 -14.37 -44.41 1.34
CA ILE A 612 -15.07 -45.44 0.57
C ILE A 612 -14.63 -45.34 -0.89
N SER A 613 -14.15 -46.45 -1.44
CA SER A 613 -13.72 -46.58 -2.84
C SER A 613 -14.56 -47.66 -3.54
N GLU A 614 -15.05 -47.36 -4.73
CA GLU A 614 -15.61 -48.40 -5.62
C GLU A 614 -14.53 -49.29 -6.26
N THR A 615 -13.25 -48.90 -6.18
CA THR A 615 -12.11 -49.65 -6.73
C THR A 615 -11.38 -50.45 -5.65
N THR A 616 -10.18 -50.06 -5.24
CA THR A 616 -9.37 -50.79 -4.25
C THR A 616 -8.75 -49.79 -3.28
N GLY A 617 -8.56 -50.20 -2.02
CA GLY A 617 -7.93 -49.34 -1.01
C GLY A 617 -8.78 -48.11 -0.69
N GLY A 618 -9.77 -48.24 0.19
CA GLY A 618 -10.64 -47.10 0.55
C GLY A 618 -9.85 -45.89 1.03
N ALA A 619 -8.84 -46.10 1.88
CA ALA A 619 -7.92 -45.06 2.31
C ALA A 619 -6.68 -44.96 1.41
N ILE A 620 -5.97 -46.09 1.19
CA ILE A 620 -4.69 -46.09 0.48
C ILE A 620 -4.65 -47.19 -0.57
N GLN A 621 -4.31 -46.83 -1.80
CA GLN A 621 -3.92 -47.74 -2.87
C GLN A 621 -2.44 -47.52 -3.22
N ALA A 622 -1.58 -48.54 -3.04
CA ALA A 622 -0.14 -48.40 -3.20
C ALA A 622 0.48 -49.47 -4.13
N MET A 623 1.21 -49.04 -5.14
CA MET A 623 2.16 -49.85 -5.89
C MET A 623 3.56 -49.57 -5.35
N ILE A 624 4.22 -50.58 -4.79
CA ILE A 624 5.50 -50.43 -4.09
C ILE A 624 6.57 -51.19 -4.85
N SER A 625 7.34 -50.47 -5.66
CA SER A 625 8.34 -50.99 -6.60
C SER A 625 9.73 -50.47 -6.21
N GLY A 626 10.24 -50.94 -5.07
CA GLY A 626 11.52 -50.51 -4.50
C GLY A 626 11.45 -49.32 -3.52
N GLY A 627 10.27 -48.74 -3.29
CA GLY A 627 10.02 -47.72 -2.26
C GLY A 627 9.48 -48.30 -0.93
N GLU A 628 9.06 -47.43 -0.01
CA GLU A 628 8.52 -47.83 1.30
C GLU A 628 7.21 -47.11 1.64
N LEU A 629 6.22 -47.87 2.12
CA LEU A 629 5.04 -47.38 2.81
C LEU A 629 5.16 -47.73 4.30
N GLU A 630 5.24 -46.73 5.17
CA GLU A 630 5.35 -46.89 6.62
C GLU A 630 4.13 -46.26 7.32
N LEU A 631 3.41 -47.08 8.10
CA LEU A 631 2.33 -46.65 8.98
C LEU A 631 2.73 -46.88 10.44
N ASN A 632 2.64 -45.84 11.27
CA ASN A 632 2.96 -45.90 12.70
C ASN A 632 1.87 -45.20 13.52
N GLY A 633 1.13 -45.96 14.35
CA GLY A 633 0.07 -45.38 15.19
C GLY A 633 -1.08 -44.73 14.41
N VAL A 634 -1.42 -45.27 13.23
CA VAL A 634 -2.48 -44.76 12.33
C VAL A 634 -3.81 -45.43 12.63
N THR A 635 -4.90 -44.66 12.62
CA THR A 635 -6.27 -45.21 12.74
C THR A 635 -6.99 -45.21 11.39
N MET A 636 -7.56 -46.35 11.00
CA MET A 636 -8.47 -46.47 9.86
C MET A 636 -9.80 -47.04 10.35
N ASN A 637 -10.89 -46.28 10.22
CA ASN A 637 -12.21 -46.67 10.69
C ASN A 637 -13.26 -46.56 9.56
N GLY A 638 -14.00 -47.63 9.32
CA GLY A 638 -15.12 -47.63 8.38
C GLY A 638 -14.71 -47.47 6.91
N CYS A 639 -13.45 -47.75 6.58
CA CYS A 639 -12.95 -47.65 5.20
C CYS A 639 -13.41 -48.85 4.36
N GLN A 640 -13.71 -48.61 3.09
CA GLN A 640 -14.28 -49.63 2.19
C GLN A 640 -13.65 -49.60 0.79
N GLY A 641 -13.44 -50.78 0.20
CA GLY A 641 -12.90 -50.96 -1.16
C GLY A 641 -13.28 -52.34 -1.72
N THR A 642 -13.12 -52.59 -3.02
CA THR A 642 -13.37 -53.94 -3.58
C THR A 642 -12.36 -54.95 -3.04
N ASN A 643 -11.08 -54.59 -3.00
CA ASN A 643 -10.01 -55.31 -2.29
C ASN A 643 -9.32 -54.36 -1.32
N GLY A 644 -9.03 -54.81 -0.10
CA GLY A 644 -8.32 -54.02 0.90
C GLY A 644 -9.13 -52.80 1.35
N GLY A 645 -10.11 -52.97 2.23
CA GLY A 645 -11.04 -51.89 2.59
C GLY A 645 -10.37 -50.62 3.11
N GLY A 646 -9.31 -50.76 3.92
CA GLY A 646 -8.41 -49.65 4.26
C GLY A 646 -7.28 -49.50 3.25
N ILE A 647 -6.48 -50.55 3.06
CA ILE A 647 -5.25 -50.52 2.28
C ILE A 647 -5.27 -51.61 1.22
N TYR A 648 -4.99 -51.23 -0.02
CA TYR A 648 -4.64 -52.15 -1.10
C TYR A 648 -3.19 -51.91 -1.53
N SER A 649 -2.37 -52.96 -1.59
CA SER A 649 -0.99 -52.84 -2.07
C SER A 649 -0.52 -53.97 -2.99
N THR A 650 0.34 -53.62 -3.94
CA THR A 650 1.15 -54.56 -4.74
C THR A 650 2.62 -54.24 -4.54
N ILE A 651 3.42 -55.23 -4.19
CA ILE A 651 4.81 -55.06 -3.74
C ILE A 651 5.73 -55.87 -4.66
N SER A 652 6.77 -55.23 -5.17
CA SER A 652 7.77 -55.83 -6.07
C SER A 652 9.18 -55.28 -5.83
N GLY A 653 10.20 -56.02 -6.30
CA GLY A 653 11.61 -55.68 -6.07
C GLY A 653 11.92 -55.44 -4.59
N ALA A 654 12.64 -54.37 -4.27
CA ALA A 654 12.95 -53.98 -2.89
C ALA A 654 11.80 -53.23 -2.17
N GLY A 655 10.56 -53.35 -2.66
CA GLY A 655 9.41 -52.65 -2.10
C GLY A 655 9.02 -53.14 -0.71
N LYS A 656 8.67 -52.22 0.19
CA LYS A 656 8.39 -52.54 1.59
C LYS A 656 7.11 -51.87 2.11
N LEU A 657 6.27 -52.65 2.80
CA LEU A 657 5.13 -52.16 3.56
C LEU A 657 5.35 -52.46 5.05
N THR A 658 5.48 -51.43 5.87
CA THR A 658 5.65 -51.53 7.32
C THR A 658 4.42 -50.98 8.03
N ILE A 659 3.80 -51.78 8.89
CA ILE A 659 2.74 -51.37 9.82
C ILE A 659 3.25 -51.66 11.22
N LYS A 660 3.36 -50.62 12.05
CA LYS A 660 3.91 -50.77 13.39
C LYS A 660 3.21 -49.93 14.44
N ASP A 661 3.50 -50.26 15.69
CA ASP A 661 2.95 -49.60 16.87
C ASP A 661 1.42 -49.74 16.92
N SER A 662 0.71 -48.88 17.67
CA SER A 662 -0.73 -49.02 17.90
C SER A 662 -1.61 -48.60 16.70
N CYS A 663 -1.30 -49.06 15.49
CA CYS A 663 -2.19 -48.91 14.34
C CYS A 663 -3.52 -49.64 14.59
N SER A 664 -4.64 -48.99 14.27
CA SER A 664 -5.98 -49.53 14.52
C SER A 664 -6.79 -49.58 13.23
N PHE A 665 -7.35 -50.75 12.92
CA PHE A 665 -8.24 -50.97 11.78
C PHE A 665 -9.59 -51.46 12.31
N SER A 666 -10.63 -50.64 12.19
CA SER A 666 -11.95 -50.95 12.73
C SER A 666 -13.03 -50.75 11.68
N SER A 667 -14.01 -51.66 11.63
CA SER A 667 -15.14 -51.58 10.69
C SER A 667 -14.75 -51.44 9.20
N CYS A 668 -13.52 -51.77 8.82
CA CYS A 668 -13.10 -51.77 7.42
C CYS A 668 -13.67 -53.01 6.71
N SER A 669 -14.15 -52.85 5.46
CA SER A 669 -14.78 -53.94 4.72
C SER A 669 -14.37 -53.99 3.24
N SER A 670 -14.37 -55.21 2.68
CA SER A 670 -14.24 -55.43 1.24
C SER A 670 -15.60 -55.76 0.63
N THR A 671 -15.96 -55.16 -0.50
CA THR A 671 -17.30 -55.32 -1.12
C THR A 671 -17.39 -56.48 -2.11
N GLY A 672 -16.31 -56.78 -2.84
CA GLY A 672 -16.31 -57.78 -3.91
C GLY A 672 -15.06 -58.66 -3.96
N GLY A 673 -14.11 -58.45 -3.07
CA GLY A 673 -12.79 -59.07 -3.11
C GLY A 673 -12.18 -59.32 -1.73
N ASN A 674 -10.86 -59.49 -1.72
CA ASN A 674 -10.08 -59.98 -0.59
C ASN A 674 -9.64 -58.87 0.36
N GLY A 675 -9.53 -59.19 1.64
CA GLY A 675 -8.94 -58.32 2.67
C GLY A 675 -9.87 -57.18 3.13
N GLY A 676 -10.61 -57.39 4.21
CA GLY A 676 -11.54 -56.38 4.74
C GLY A 676 -10.84 -55.09 5.18
N ALA A 677 -9.68 -55.18 5.82
CA ALA A 677 -8.85 -54.03 6.17
C ALA A 677 -7.67 -53.84 5.22
N ILE A 678 -6.91 -54.90 4.96
CA ILE A 678 -5.66 -54.84 4.19
C ILE A 678 -5.67 -55.96 3.15
N TYR A 679 -5.32 -55.61 1.92
CA TYR A 679 -4.93 -56.53 0.87
C TYR A 679 -3.51 -56.19 0.43
N ALA A 680 -2.62 -57.17 0.42
CA ALA A 680 -1.25 -57.01 -0.05
C ALA A 680 -0.86 -58.19 -0.97
N SER A 681 -0.35 -57.88 -2.15
CA SER A 681 0.12 -58.88 -3.12
C SER A 681 1.62 -58.70 -3.37
N LEU A 682 2.41 -59.75 -3.15
CA LEU A 682 3.84 -59.75 -3.39
C LEU A 682 4.15 -60.45 -4.73
N SER A 683 4.96 -59.83 -5.57
CA SER A 683 5.44 -60.43 -6.82
C SER A 683 6.60 -61.39 -6.56
N SER A 684 6.89 -62.28 -7.52
CA SER A 684 7.94 -63.30 -7.37
C SER A 684 9.37 -62.73 -7.25
N ASP A 685 9.58 -61.49 -7.67
CA ASP A 685 10.85 -60.76 -7.61
C ASP A 685 10.98 -59.86 -6.36
N SER A 686 10.03 -59.90 -5.43
CA SER A 686 10.12 -59.13 -4.18
C SER A 686 11.24 -59.65 -3.28
N THR A 687 12.19 -58.79 -2.90
CA THR A 687 13.29 -59.10 -1.97
C THR A 687 13.01 -58.63 -0.54
N GLU A 688 12.09 -57.68 -0.38
CA GLU A 688 11.50 -57.24 0.88
C GLU A 688 10.05 -57.75 0.97
N GLY A 689 9.19 -57.15 1.79
CA GLY A 689 7.78 -57.56 1.86
C GLY A 689 6.92 -56.74 2.80
N VAL A 690 5.99 -57.42 3.47
CA VAL A 690 5.09 -56.83 4.46
C VAL A 690 5.60 -57.15 5.86
N LEU A 691 5.82 -56.12 6.68
CA LEU A 691 6.14 -56.24 8.10
C LEU A 691 5.00 -55.63 8.93
N ILE A 692 4.43 -56.43 9.82
CA ILE A 692 3.43 -56.00 10.81
C ILE A 692 4.00 -56.30 12.20
N GLN A 693 4.21 -55.28 13.04
CA GLN A 693 4.87 -55.41 14.35
C GLN A 693 4.19 -54.64 15.48
#